data_AF-A0A2P8G595-F1
#
_entry.id   AF-A0A2P8G595-F1
#
_cell.length_a   1.000
_cell.length_b   1.000
_cell.length_c   1.000
_cell.angle_alpha   90.00
_cell.angle_beta   90.00
_cell.angle_gamma   90.00
#
_symmetry.space_group_name_H-M   'P 1'
#
loop_
_entity.id
_entity.type
_entity.pdbx_description
1 polymer ?
#
loop_
_entity_poly.entity_id
_entity_poly.type
_entity_poly.pdbx_seq_one_letter_code
_entity_poly.pdbx_strand_id
1 'polypeptide(L)'
;MKSLYMEKHKNIPEAATWNAADNQWELGQKDEQGREIGIWEMWHTEGYYCGTTDYGDGTPPFLFRRFHPDGTLAQEGNWYGGNKWLGTYRWIKSKNSTPEGFPSGYPRQGKNIWRVEFDYVEEGVYHAQRFYDIKDRPVNVHGISLPARPASVPEIAHFIDEGSSATGYACWVMGLANARLNAFIGEYLEWDLNGAPIVKRLYDRQTGSVIEEHSYINGRLWKSNVFTADSQTQSFYHEGIEPPVVSHSTLYHNNRKDHQKTYFDTSGKELFVFRSEEISDLHQRKYYNGVLVYEGIQSKDKEKTPSSFIYYYPEGTTLINYTSNGDGTGQWRMYDKDGHETLSLPEVKETDRDERNKWDVFTPYWDDDEPEKMLNYWDAVIGKFKNKHLNIIVAAKIENLEVPPHLASELAKVDWKNTDSAMTGGETLPPAINGMLAEDSAIATKCESRIWYEIEHQGTIYEATYKVATVLARMMPYYTHSEIIQRRLFQFLFEVFGLAYISESKKLYKELINAVQPSLPTIMQNANDADDGVALASQYLLLEAGRNTPETEAFFIREWQRTDNTTLRRAYAAFALGDLYIQTKQHPKGITVFTEAFAAETNTLVRLVLAIQLVTAAKKEADAIWLAELIGALTDPEAVDENFYKLQPFIGDFDVQEYLLMVLGYANPDVLQKNIEPIIEIMPSVGMLKQETLLRAVFSVLFQKRSALKSITPIRKKALLAAAEVADQHKNLLNHKEIFESFNLPHDSYKLRKLADGPMAL
;
A
#
# COMPACT_ATOMS: atom_id res chain seq x y z
N MET A 1 3.49 -59.11 43.26
CA MET A 1 3.75 -57.70 43.61
C MET A 1 3.05 -57.41 44.93
N LYS A 2 3.78 -57.01 45.97
CA LYS A 2 3.18 -56.63 47.26
C LYS A 2 2.35 -55.35 47.04
N SER A 3 1.06 -55.43 47.33
CA SER A 3 0.21 -54.26 47.55
C SER A 3 0.89 -53.36 48.57
N LEU A 4 1.42 -52.22 48.14
CA LEU A 4 1.77 -51.13 49.05
C LEU A 4 0.47 -50.74 49.75
N TYR A 5 0.29 -51.17 51.00
CA TYR A 5 -0.75 -50.63 51.86
C TYR A 5 -0.42 -49.15 52.03
N MET A 6 -1.13 -48.30 51.28
CA MET A 6 -1.13 -46.86 51.43
C MET A 6 -1.66 -46.55 52.83
N GLU A 7 -0.84 -45.97 53.69
CA GLU A 7 -1.23 -45.65 55.07
C GLU A 7 -2.29 -44.54 55.04
N LYS A 8 -3.48 -44.82 55.58
CA LYS A 8 -4.59 -43.86 55.59
C LYS A 8 -4.30 -42.75 56.61
N HIS A 9 -4.22 -41.51 56.16
CA HIS A 9 -4.05 -40.35 57.02
C HIS A 9 -5.25 -40.17 57.98
N LYS A 10 -4.99 -39.74 59.22
CA LYS A 10 -6.00 -39.61 60.30
C LYS A 10 -7.20 -38.70 60.00
N ASN A 11 -7.07 -37.81 59.03
CA ASN A 11 -8.13 -36.87 58.61
C ASN A 11 -9.08 -37.48 57.56
N ILE A 12 -8.81 -38.69 57.09
CA ILE A 12 -9.63 -39.40 56.11
C ILE A 12 -10.62 -40.29 56.87
N PRO A 13 -11.93 -40.26 56.53
CA PRO A 13 -12.91 -41.12 57.18
C PRO A 13 -12.53 -42.60 57.13
N GLU A 14 -12.77 -43.32 58.22
CA GLU A 14 -12.47 -44.75 58.31
C GLU A 14 -13.17 -45.55 57.20
N ALA A 15 -14.40 -45.17 56.85
CA ALA A 15 -15.21 -45.79 55.80
C ALA A 15 -14.74 -45.51 54.35
N ALA A 16 -13.85 -44.55 54.11
CA ALA A 16 -13.40 -44.23 52.76
C ALA A 16 -12.55 -45.36 52.16
N THR A 17 -12.68 -45.64 50.87
CA THR A 17 -11.94 -46.68 50.16
C THR A 17 -10.87 -46.08 49.24
N TRP A 18 -9.74 -46.75 49.09
CA TRP A 18 -8.65 -46.29 48.22
C TRP A 18 -8.99 -46.53 46.73
N ASN A 19 -9.00 -45.46 45.94
CA ASN A 19 -9.05 -45.49 44.48
C ASN A 19 -7.61 -45.37 43.93
N ALA A 20 -7.08 -46.50 43.47
CA ALA A 20 -5.71 -46.57 42.94
C ALA A 20 -5.56 -45.93 41.55
N ALA A 21 -6.63 -45.75 40.78
CA ALA A 21 -6.57 -45.13 39.46
C ALA A 21 -6.29 -43.62 39.60
N ASP A 22 -6.96 -42.98 40.56
CA ASP A 22 -6.88 -41.53 40.78
C ASP A 22 -5.97 -41.14 41.96
N ASN A 23 -5.36 -42.14 42.63
CA ASN A 23 -4.51 -41.98 43.81
C ASN A 23 -5.16 -41.15 44.93
N GLN A 24 -6.42 -41.47 45.25
CA GLN A 24 -7.21 -40.76 46.24
C GLN A 24 -8.08 -41.71 47.06
N TRP A 25 -8.57 -41.24 48.20
CA TRP A 25 -9.55 -41.95 49.02
C TRP A 25 -10.95 -41.42 48.73
N GLU A 26 -11.96 -42.30 48.69
CA GLU A 26 -13.31 -41.95 48.26
C GLU A 26 -14.36 -42.52 49.20
N LEU A 27 -15.45 -41.78 49.42
CA LEU A 27 -16.59 -42.21 50.22
C LEU A 27 -17.89 -41.79 49.53
N GLY A 28 -18.80 -42.74 49.34
CA GLY A 28 -20.10 -42.47 48.75
C GLY A 28 -21.01 -43.70 48.79
N GLN A 29 -22.18 -43.58 48.17
CA GLN A 29 -23.17 -44.66 48.11
C GLN A 29 -23.20 -45.29 46.72
N LYS A 30 -23.55 -46.59 46.70
CA LYS A 30 -23.84 -47.33 45.47
C LYS A 30 -25.27 -47.85 45.51
N ASP A 31 -25.92 -47.89 44.35
CA ASP A 31 -27.23 -48.53 44.20
C ASP A 31 -27.12 -50.07 44.21
N GLU A 32 -28.27 -50.75 44.10
CA GLU A 32 -28.33 -52.22 44.08
C GLU A 32 -27.58 -52.85 42.89
N GLN A 33 -27.31 -52.05 41.84
CA GLN A 33 -26.56 -52.46 40.65
C GLN A 33 -25.06 -52.13 40.76
N GLY A 34 -24.62 -51.56 41.89
CA GLY A 34 -23.23 -51.17 42.14
C GLY A 34 -22.81 -49.87 41.44
N ARG A 35 -23.76 -49.09 40.92
CA ARG A 35 -23.51 -47.77 40.31
C ARG A 35 -23.43 -46.72 41.40
N GLU A 36 -22.56 -45.74 41.20
CA GLU A 36 -22.35 -44.63 42.13
C GLU A 36 -23.56 -43.69 42.09
N ILE A 37 -24.11 -43.36 43.26
CA ILE A 37 -25.25 -42.45 43.44
C ILE A 37 -24.96 -41.44 44.54
N GLY A 38 -25.65 -40.30 44.49
CA GLY A 38 -25.48 -39.20 45.44
C GLY A 38 -24.08 -38.58 45.42
N ILE A 39 -23.73 -37.90 46.51
CA ILE A 39 -22.45 -37.18 46.62
C ILE A 39 -21.35 -38.17 47.01
N TRP A 40 -20.31 -38.21 46.20
CA TRP A 40 -19.05 -38.88 46.48
C TRP A 40 -18.01 -37.85 46.89
N GLU A 41 -17.39 -38.08 48.03
CA GLU A 41 -16.36 -37.23 48.62
C GLU A 41 -14.98 -37.84 48.39
N MET A 42 -13.98 -37.01 48.12
CA MET A 42 -12.60 -37.42 47.80
C MET A 42 -11.57 -36.76 48.72
N TRP A 43 -10.57 -37.52 49.17
CA TRP A 43 -9.44 -37.04 49.95
C TRP A 43 -8.10 -37.42 49.31
N HIS A 44 -7.15 -36.49 49.34
CA HIS A 44 -5.78 -36.73 48.90
C HIS A 44 -5.05 -37.67 49.87
N THR A 45 -3.92 -38.25 49.45
CA THR A 45 -3.07 -39.13 50.30
C THR A 45 -2.57 -38.45 51.57
N GLU A 46 -2.41 -37.12 51.54
CA GLU A 46 -2.04 -36.29 52.68
C GLU A 46 -3.23 -35.93 53.61
N GLY A 47 -4.43 -36.41 53.27
CA GLY A 47 -5.63 -36.34 54.11
C GLY A 47 -6.38 -35.01 54.09
N TYR A 48 -6.09 -34.11 53.15
CA TYR A 48 -6.96 -32.96 52.87
C TYR A 48 -8.10 -33.37 51.92
N TYR A 49 -9.24 -32.69 52.08
CA TYR A 49 -10.42 -32.86 51.24
C TYR A 49 -10.16 -32.26 49.86
N CYS A 50 -10.19 -33.08 48.80
CA CYS A 50 -9.71 -32.69 47.48
C CYS A 50 -10.78 -32.69 46.38
N GLY A 51 -11.98 -33.21 46.62
CA GLY A 51 -13.05 -33.12 45.63
C GLY A 51 -14.41 -33.69 46.04
N THR A 52 -15.41 -33.39 45.21
CA THR A 52 -16.74 -34.01 45.22
C THR A 52 -17.22 -34.33 43.81
N THR A 53 -17.94 -35.44 43.66
CA THR A 53 -18.74 -35.73 42.48
C THR A 53 -20.17 -35.99 42.92
N ASP A 54 -21.13 -35.20 42.44
CA ASP A 54 -22.54 -35.48 42.64
C ASP A 54 -23.06 -36.36 41.49
N TYR A 55 -23.25 -37.64 41.78
CA TYR A 55 -23.79 -38.61 40.82
C TYR A 55 -25.31 -38.59 40.72
N GLY A 56 -26.02 -37.86 41.60
CA GLY A 56 -27.48 -37.83 41.61
C GLY A 56 -28.09 -39.25 41.70
N ASP A 57 -28.83 -39.65 40.67
CA ASP A 57 -29.43 -40.99 40.53
C ASP A 57 -28.56 -41.99 39.73
N GLY A 58 -27.31 -41.63 39.45
CA GLY A 58 -26.39 -42.39 38.61
C GLY A 58 -26.44 -42.01 37.13
N THR A 59 -27.24 -41.00 36.74
CA THR A 59 -27.35 -40.50 35.36
C THR A 59 -26.60 -39.19 35.18
N PRO A 60 -25.67 -39.07 34.20
CA PRO A 60 -24.94 -37.82 33.97
C PRO A 60 -25.86 -36.70 33.42
N PRO A 61 -25.50 -35.41 33.59
CA PRO A 61 -24.22 -34.88 34.06
C PRO A 61 -23.97 -35.08 35.55
N PHE A 62 -22.73 -35.40 35.89
CA PHE A 62 -22.22 -35.45 37.25
C PHE A 62 -21.52 -34.13 37.58
N LEU A 63 -21.98 -33.44 38.62
CA LEU A 63 -21.36 -32.17 39.03
C LEU A 63 -20.06 -32.47 39.76
N PHE A 64 -18.94 -32.18 39.11
CA PHE A 64 -17.61 -32.43 39.63
C PHE A 64 -17.00 -31.14 40.19
N ARG A 65 -16.37 -31.24 41.36
CA ARG A 65 -15.57 -30.17 41.97
C ARG A 65 -14.28 -30.74 42.53
N ARG A 66 -13.16 -30.05 42.32
CA ARG A 66 -11.92 -30.26 43.09
C ARG A 66 -11.58 -29.05 43.93
N PHE A 67 -10.92 -29.29 45.05
CA PHE A 67 -10.50 -28.27 46.00
C PHE A 67 -8.99 -28.27 46.18
N HIS A 68 -8.42 -27.09 46.33
CA HIS A 68 -7.05 -26.90 46.81
C HIS A 68 -6.93 -27.37 48.27
N PRO A 69 -5.70 -27.62 48.78
CA PRO A 69 -5.49 -28.00 50.18
C PRO A 69 -6.02 -26.99 51.21
N ASP A 70 -6.19 -25.72 50.82
CA ASP A 70 -6.78 -24.66 51.65
C ASP A 70 -8.32 -24.65 51.63
N GLY A 71 -8.95 -25.59 50.92
CA GLY A 71 -10.40 -25.72 50.77
C GLY A 71 -11.03 -24.83 49.70
N THR A 72 -10.25 -23.97 49.03
CA THR A 72 -10.77 -23.16 47.91
C THR A 72 -10.96 -24.00 46.65
N LEU A 73 -11.91 -23.62 45.79
CA LEU A 73 -12.24 -24.37 44.57
C LEU A 73 -11.07 -24.31 43.57
N ALA A 74 -10.63 -25.48 43.09
CA ALA A 74 -9.59 -25.62 42.08
C ALA A 74 -10.18 -25.89 40.69
N GLN A 75 -11.20 -26.74 40.61
CA GLN A 75 -11.85 -27.13 39.34
C GLN A 75 -13.35 -27.33 39.56
N GLU A 76 -14.17 -27.04 38.54
CA GLU A 76 -15.60 -27.34 38.52
C GLU A 76 -16.13 -27.56 37.10
N GLY A 77 -17.00 -28.54 36.90
CA GLY A 77 -17.73 -28.72 35.63
C GLY A 77 -18.69 -29.90 35.63
N ASN A 78 -19.42 -30.06 34.52
CA ASN A 78 -20.33 -31.18 34.31
C ASN A 78 -19.62 -32.32 33.58
N TRP A 79 -19.39 -33.41 34.31
CA TRP A 79 -18.70 -34.60 33.82
C TRP A 79 -19.70 -35.67 33.38
N TYR A 80 -19.41 -36.37 32.28
CA TYR A 80 -20.28 -37.41 31.72
C TYR A 80 -19.63 -38.81 31.74
N GLY A 81 -18.55 -38.97 32.50
CA GLY A 81 -17.75 -40.20 32.52
C GLY A 81 -16.53 -40.14 31.60
N GLY A 82 -15.47 -40.89 31.96
CA GLY A 82 -14.21 -40.92 31.20
C GLY A 82 -13.61 -39.53 30.99
N ASN A 83 -13.28 -39.19 29.74
CA ASN A 83 -12.72 -37.87 29.39
C ASN A 83 -13.80 -36.89 28.87
N LYS A 84 -15.09 -37.19 29.06
CA LYS A 84 -16.18 -36.40 28.48
C LYS A 84 -16.70 -35.34 29.45
N TRP A 85 -16.56 -34.08 29.03
CA TRP A 85 -17.10 -32.90 29.69
C TRP A 85 -18.07 -32.21 28.72
N LEU A 86 -19.16 -31.63 29.23
CA LEU A 86 -20.07 -30.79 28.43
C LEU A 86 -20.46 -29.54 29.22
N GLY A 87 -20.60 -28.41 28.54
CA GLY A 87 -20.77 -27.10 29.17
C GLY A 87 -19.45 -26.55 29.70
N THR A 88 -19.55 -25.58 30.61
CA THR A 88 -18.39 -24.86 31.13
C THR A 88 -17.60 -25.71 32.12
N TYR A 89 -16.33 -25.94 31.83
CA TYR A 89 -15.33 -26.52 32.72
C TYR A 89 -14.33 -25.45 33.14
N ARG A 90 -14.17 -25.25 34.46
CA ARG A 90 -13.42 -24.14 35.04
C ARG A 90 -12.20 -24.63 35.81
N TRP A 91 -11.11 -23.89 35.70
CA TRP A 91 -9.88 -24.03 36.50
C TRP A 91 -9.62 -22.73 37.24
N ILE A 92 -9.31 -22.79 38.53
CA ILE A 92 -9.15 -21.62 39.41
C ILE A 92 -7.80 -21.76 40.14
N LYS A 93 -7.07 -20.65 40.32
CA LYS A 93 -5.83 -20.62 41.12
C LYS A 93 -6.14 -20.45 42.61
N SER A 94 -5.23 -20.95 43.45
CA SER A 94 -5.19 -20.61 44.88
C SER A 94 -4.22 -19.45 45.15
N LYS A 95 -4.46 -18.71 46.23
CA LYS A 95 -3.51 -17.72 46.78
C LYS A 95 -2.33 -18.41 47.47
N ASN A 96 -2.52 -19.66 47.87
CA ASN A 96 -1.53 -20.48 48.56
C ASN A 96 -0.86 -21.43 47.56
N SER A 97 0.35 -21.89 47.92
CA SER A 97 1.01 -22.96 47.17
C SER A 97 0.12 -24.21 47.17
N THR A 98 -0.07 -24.82 46.01
CA THR A 98 -0.98 -25.95 45.84
C THR A 98 -0.38 -26.98 44.86
N PRO A 99 -0.58 -28.29 45.11
CA PRO A 99 -0.23 -29.33 44.15
C PRO A 99 -1.27 -29.45 43.02
N GLU A 100 -2.45 -28.83 43.16
CA GLU A 100 -3.50 -28.88 42.14
C GLU A 100 -3.04 -28.22 40.83
N GLY A 101 -3.37 -28.85 39.70
CA GLY A 101 -2.97 -28.39 38.38
C GLY A 101 -3.67 -27.09 37.96
N PHE A 102 -3.04 -26.39 37.02
CA PHE A 102 -3.63 -25.28 36.26
C PHE A 102 -3.21 -25.42 34.79
N PRO A 103 -4.06 -25.03 33.80
CA PRO A 103 -3.73 -25.19 32.39
C PRO A 103 -2.33 -24.66 32.05
N SER A 104 -1.52 -25.49 31.38
CA SER A 104 -0.13 -25.18 31.03
C SER A 104 -0.01 -24.06 29.98
N GLY A 105 1.20 -23.56 29.75
CA GLY A 105 1.46 -22.50 28.76
C GLY A 105 1.24 -21.10 29.34
N TYR A 106 0.81 -20.17 28.48
CA TYR A 106 0.56 -18.77 28.85
C TYR A 106 -0.41 -18.60 30.05
N PRO A 107 -1.50 -19.36 30.21
CA PRO A 107 -2.39 -19.23 31.36
C PRO A 107 -1.69 -19.47 32.71
N ARG A 108 -0.75 -20.43 32.76
CA ARG A 108 0.07 -20.70 33.95
C ARG A 108 1.05 -19.56 34.24
N GLN A 109 1.64 -18.97 33.19
CA GLN A 109 2.65 -17.90 33.30
C GLN A 109 2.02 -16.53 33.56
N GLY A 110 0.77 -16.31 33.13
CA GLY A 110 0.04 -15.07 33.29
C GLY A 110 -0.23 -14.77 34.77
N LYS A 111 0.49 -13.78 35.31
CA LYS A 111 0.41 -13.39 36.73
C LYS A 111 -0.98 -12.89 37.14
N ASN A 112 -1.73 -12.32 36.20
CA ASN A 112 -3.06 -11.76 36.43
C ASN A 112 -4.20 -12.72 36.08
N ILE A 113 -3.91 -13.92 35.56
CA ILE A 113 -4.94 -14.92 35.24
C ILE A 113 -5.23 -15.74 36.50
N TRP A 114 -6.48 -15.74 36.93
CA TRP A 114 -6.97 -16.42 38.11
C TRP A 114 -7.91 -17.58 37.80
N ARG A 115 -8.72 -17.45 36.75
CA ARG A 115 -9.65 -18.49 36.28
C ARG A 115 -9.56 -18.67 34.77
N VAL A 116 -9.64 -19.92 34.33
CA VAL A 116 -9.76 -20.32 32.91
C VAL A 116 -11.05 -21.10 32.77
N GLU A 117 -11.83 -20.81 31.74
CA GLU A 117 -13.05 -21.54 31.39
C GLU A 117 -12.95 -22.12 29.98
N PHE A 118 -13.43 -23.35 29.83
CA PHE A 118 -13.58 -24.06 28.57
C PHE A 118 -15.04 -24.43 28.38
N ASP A 119 -15.67 -24.04 27.28
CA ASP A 119 -17.05 -24.42 26.97
C ASP A 119 -17.08 -25.61 26.02
N TYR A 120 -17.14 -26.81 26.60
CA TYR A 120 -17.19 -28.06 25.84
C TYR A 120 -18.57 -28.27 25.24
N VAL A 121 -18.63 -28.52 23.94
CA VAL A 121 -19.87 -28.83 23.22
C VAL A 121 -19.97 -30.31 22.86
N GLU A 122 -18.83 -30.97 22.71
CA GLU A 122 -18.70 -32.41 22.45
C GLU A 122 -17.44 -32.93 23.16
N GLU A 123 -17.24 -34.24 23.18
CA GLU A 123 -16.07 -34.85 23.84
C GLU A 123 -14.76 -34.35 23.21
N GLY A 124 -13.98 -33.57 23.97
CA GLY A 124 -12.72 -32.98 23.51
C GLY A 124 -12.88 -31.82 22.52
N VAL A 125 -14.09 -31.32 22.29
CA VAL A 125 -14.38 -30.17 21.42
C VAL A 125 -14.98 -29.04 22.24
N TYR A 126 -14.39 -27.85 22.16
CA TYR A 126 -14.85 -26.66 22.88
C TYR A 126 -14.86 -25.43 21.97
N HIS A 127 -15.65 -24.42 22.32
CA HIS A 127 -15.68 -23.14 21.59
C HIS A 127 -14.41 -22.32 21.82
N ALA A 128 -14.39 -21.57 22.92
CA ALA A 128 -13.39 -20.57 23.21
C ALA A 128 -12.86 -20.75 24.64
N GLN A 129 -11.58 -20.41 24.85
CA GLN A 129 -10.99 -20.33 26.18
C GLN A 129 -11.20 -18.92 26.72
N ARG A 130 -11.81 -18.80 27.90
CA ARG A 130 -12.07 -17.51 28.55
C ARG A 130 -11.20 -17.37 29.80
N PHE A 131 -10.56 -16.22 29.96
CA PHE A 131 -9.65 -15.94 31.06
C PHE A 131 -10.20 -14.83 31.95
N TYR A 132 -10.05 -14.98 33.26
CA TYR A 132 -10.53 -14.00 34.23
C TYR A 132 -9.44 -13.69 35.25
N ASP A 133 -9.41 -12.44 35.71
CA ASP A 133 -8.58 -12.03 36.83
C ASP A 133 -9.20 -12.39 38.20
N ILE A 134 -8.49 -12.09 39.28
CA ILE A 134 -8.94 -12.39 40.65
C ILE A 134 -10.21 -11.63 41.08
N LYS A 135 -10.60 -10.60 40.33
CA LYS A 135 -11.82 -9.81 40.55
C LYS A 135 -12.95 -10.21 39.59
N ASP A 136 -12.81 -11.36 38.94
CA ASP A 136 -13.79 -11.89 38.00
C ASP A 136 -13.94 -11.07 36.71
N ARG A 137 -12.94 -10.24 36.38
CA ARG A 137 -12.97 -9.43 35.15
C ARG A 137 -12.33 -10.19 34.00
N PRO A 138 -12.90 -10.15 32.79
CA PRO A 138 -12.34 -10.84 31.65
C PRO A 138 -11.00 -10.22 31.23
N VAL A 139 -10.04 -11.09 30.93
CA VAL A 139 -8.68 -10.74 30.48
C VAL A 139 -8.30 -11.60 29.27
N ASN A 140 -7.24 -11.23 28.56
CA ASN A 140 -6.68 -12.06 27.48
C ASN A 140 -5.81 -13.18 28.06
N VAL A 141 -5.22 -13.99 27.18
CA VAL A 141 -4.32 -15.10 27.53
C VAL A 141 -3.02 -14.68 28.25
N HIS A 142 -2.72 -13.38 28.30
CA HIS A 142 -1.60 -12.80 29.04
C HIS A 142 -2.02 -12.09 30.35
N GLY A 143 -3.33 -12.03 30.65
CA GLY A 143 -3.85 -11.38 31.84
C GLY A 143 -4.00 -9.85 31.71
N ILE A 144 -4.13 -9.34 30.49
CA ILE A 144 -4.40 -7.95 30.16
C ILE A 144 -5.92 -7.77 29.99
N SER A 145 -6.49 -6.69 30.52
CA SER A 145 -7.93 -6.38 30.39
C SER A 145 -8.39 -6.37 28.93
N LEU A 146 -9.54 -6.96 28.66
CA LEU A 146 -10.13 -6.97 27.32
C LEU A 146 -10.71 -5.59 26.94
N PRO A 147 -10.70 -5.22 25.65
CA PRO A 147 -11.52 -4.11 25.16
C PRO A 147 -13.02 -4.44 25.29
N ALA A 148 -13.87 -3.42 25.12
CA ALA A 148 -15.31 -3.65 25.07
C ALA A 148 -15.66 -4.48 23.82
N ARG A 149 -16.43 -5.56 23.99
CA ARG A 149 -16.91 -6.39 22.89
C ARG A 149 -17.95 -5.62 22.07
N PRO A 150 -17.79 -5.47 20.74
CA PRO A 150 -18.81 -4.87 19.88
C PRO A 150 -20.11 -5.69 19.88
N ALA A 151 -21.25 -5.01 19.67
CA ALA A 151 -22.56 -5.67 19.66
C ALA A 151 -22.73 -6.68 18.49
N SER A 152 -22.00 -6.48 17.39
CA SER A 152 -21.98 -7.38 16.23
C SER A 152 -21.16 -8.66 16.46
N VAL A 153 -20.29 -8.68 17.48
CA VAL A 153 -19.47 -9.85 17.82
C VAL A 153 -20.26 -10.76 18.77
N PRO A 154 -20.40 -12.07 18.51
CA PRO A 154 -21.13 -12.99 19.40
C PRO A 154 -20.57 -13.07 20.82
N GLU A 155 -21.41 -13.39 21.81
CA GLU A 155 -20.98 -13.50 23.23
C GLU A 155 -19.95 -14.60 23.48
N ILE A 156 -20.02 -15.67 22.69
CA ILE A 156 -19.09 -16.80 22.76
C ILE A 156 -17.72 -16.51 22.11
N ALA A 157 -17.56 -15.36 21.45
CA ALA A 157 -16.27 -14.97 20.90
C ALA A 157 -15.32 -14.55 22.04
N HIS A 158 -14.04 -14.85 21.89
CA HIS A 158 -12.99 -14.42 22.81
C HIS A 158 -12.00 -13.50 22.10
N PHE A 159 -11.32 -12.69 22.89
CA PHE A 159 -10.34 -11.76 22.38
C PHE A 159 -8.96 -12.40 22.30
N ILE A 160 -8.27 -12.19 21.17
CA ILE A 160 -6.85 -12.49 20.99
C ILE A 160 -6.10 -11.20 20.68
N ASP A 161 -4.88 -11.09 21.20
CA ASP A 161 -4.01 -9.95 20.92
C ASP A 161 -3.21 -10.12 19.63
N GLU A 162 -2.52 -9.05 19.23
CA GLU A 162 -1.69 -9.00 18.02
C GLU A 162 -0.67 -10.15 17.95
N GLY A 163 -0.03 -10.49 19.07
CA GLY A 163 0.99 -11.54 19.13
C GLY A 163 0.43 -12.96 19.00
N SER A 164 -0.87 -13.12 19.25
CA SER A 164 -1.58 -14.41 19.17
C SER A 164 -2.42 -14.54 17.89
N SER A 165 -2.52 -13.49 17.09
CA SER A 165 -3.34 -13.44 15.88
C SER A 165 -2.53 -13.81 14.63
N ALA A 166 -3.11 -14.66 13.77
CA ALA A 166 -2.51 -15.00 12.48
C ALA A 166 -2.48 -13.81 11.50
N THR A 167 -3.34 -12.81 11.72
CA THR A 167 -3.39 -11.59 10.89
C THR A 167 -2.46 -10.49 11.42
N GLY A 168 -1.84 -10.67 12.59
CA GLY A 168 -1.00 -9.66 13.24
C GLY A 168 -1.77 -8.54 13.94
N TYR A 169 -3.10 -8.62 13.98
CA TYR A 169 -3.96 -7.62 14.64
C TYR A 169 -4.74 -8.24 15.80
N ALA A 170 -4.95 -7.45 16.85
CA ALA A 170 -5.88 -7.81 17.91
C ALA A 170 -7.31 -7.95 17.35
N CYS A 171 -7.97 -9.05 17.63
CA CYS A 171 -9.29 -9.37 17.09
C CYS A 171 -10.13 -10.20 18.06
N TRP A 172 -11.42 -10.23 17.80
CA TRP A 172 -12.36 -11.17 18.42
C TRP A 172 -12.47 -12.40 17.54
N VAL A 173 -12.44 -13.60 18.13
CA VAL A 173 -12.50 -14.84 17.38
C VAL A 173 -13.51 -15.82 17.97
N MET A 174 -14.15 -16.56 17.08
CA MET A 174 -15.10 -17.62 17.41
C MET A 174 -14.80 -18.83 16.54
N GLY A 175 -14.73 -20.02 17.13
CA GLY A 175 -14.58 -21.27 16.40
C GLY A 175 -14.75 -22.47 17.33
N LEU A 176 -14.67 -23.68 16.78
CA LEU A 176 -14.60 -24.92 17.56
C LEU A 176 -13.19 -25.48 17.50
N ALA A 177 -12.57 -25.72 18.64
CA ALA A 177 -11.27 -26.37 18.74
C ALA A 177 -11.45 -27.83 19.16
N ASN A 178 -10.79 -28.75 18.45
CA ASN A 178 -10.72 -30.16 18.81
C ASN A 178 -9.37 -30.44 19.46
N ALA A 179 -9.37 -30.70 20.77
CA ALA A 179 -8.17 -30.94 21.57
C ALA A 179 -7.39 -32.18 21.12
N ARG A 180 -8.03 -33.17 20.49
CA ARG A 180 -7.36 -34.38 19.97
C ARG A 180 -6.61 -34.12 18.67
N LEU A 181 -7.16 -33.27 17.81
CA LEU A 181 -6.53 -32.86 16.56
C LEU A 181 -5.54 -31.72 16.75
N ASN A 182 -5.64 -30.99 17.88
CA ASN A 182 -4.94 -29.73 18.11
C ASN A 182 -5.17 -28.72 16.96
N ALA A 183 -6.42 -28.65 16.49
CA ALA A 183 -6.84 -27.83 15.35
C ALA A 183 -8.26 -27.28 15.53
N PHE A 184 -8.58 -26.21 14.78
CA PHE A 184 -9.97 -25.77 14.61
C PHE A 184 -10.73 -26.73 13.70
N ILE A 185 -12.04 -26.85 13.92
CA ILE A 185 -12.98 -27.63 13.11
C ILE A 185 -14.27 -26.83 12.86
N GLY A 186 -14.96 -27.11 11.76
CA GLY A 186 -16.19 -26.40 11.43
C GLY A 186 -15.97 -24.91 11.17
N GLU A 187 -16.96 -24.08 11.48
CA GLU A 187 -16.87 -22.64 11.22
C GLU A 187 -15.94 -21.93 12.20
N TYR A 188 -15.18 -20.97 11.66
CA TYR A 188 -14.29 -20.09 12.40
C TYR A 188 -14.41 -18.67 11.84
N LEU A 189 -14.50 -17.67 12.71
CA LEU A 189 -14.69 -16.26 12.35
C LEU A 189 -13.80 -15.36 13.18
N GLU A 190 -13.29 -14.30 12.54
CA GLU A 190 -12.53 -13.21 13.17
C GLU A 190 -13.22 -11.87 12.89
N TRP A 191 -13.28 -11.00 13.90
CA TRP A 191 -13.76 -9.62 13.80
C TRP A 191 -12.75 -8.64 14.38
N ASP A 192 -12.66 -7.44 13.82
CA ASP A 192 -11.83 -6.39 14.40
C ASP A 192 -12.44 -5.80 15.67
N LEU A 193 -11.74 -4.83 16.27
CA LEU A 193 -12.16 -4.14 17.49
C LEU A 193 -13.48 -3.37 17.33
N ASN A 194 -13.88 -3.04 16.10
CA ASN A 194 -15.14 -2.37 15.80
C ASN A 194 -16.26 -3.38 15.46
N GLY A 195 -15.91 -4.66 15.34
CA GLY A 195 -16.84 -5.75 15.08
C GLY A 195 -17.15 -5.96 13.60
N ALA A 196 -16.31 -5.45 12.70
CA ALA A 196 -16.37 -5.78 11.28
C ALA A 196 -15.65 -7.12 11.03
N PRO A 197 -16.17 -8.00 10.16
CA PRO A 197 -15.52 -9.27 9.84
C PRO A 197 -14.15 -9.02 9.18
N ILE A 198 -13.18 -9.86 9.54
CA ILE A 198 -11.82 -9.87 8.95
C ILE A 198 -11.63 -11.16 8.17
N VAL A 199 -11.99 -12.29 8.78
CA VAL A 199 -11.82 -13.62 8.20
C VAL A 199 -13.00 -14.51 8.56
N LYS A 200 -13.44 -15.33 7.61
CA LYS A 200 -14.28 -16.51 7.85
C LYS A 200 -13.57 -17.73 7.28
N ARG A 201 -13.48 -18.82 8.05
CA ARG A 201 -12.93 -20.10 7.60
C ARG A 201 -13.93 -21.22 7.85
N LEU A 202 -13.92 -22.22 6.99
CA LEU A 202 -14.56 -23.51 7.21
C LEU A 202 -13.48 -24.59 7.28
N TYR A 203 -13.36 -25.24 8.43
CA TYR A 203 -12.43 -26.33 8.67
C TYR A 203 -13.13 -27.69 8.55
N ASP A 204 -12.45 -28.65 7.93
CA ASP A 204 -12.86 -30.03 7.90
C ASP A 204 -12.88 -30.63 9.32
N ARG A 205 -14.00 -31.25 9.71
CA ARG A 205 -14.16 -31.76 11.09
C ARG A 205 -13.30 -32.98 11.40
N GLN A 206 -12.83 -33.71 10.40
CA GLN A 206 -12.06 -34.94 10.60
C GLN A 206 -10.55 -34.67 10.63
N THR A 207 -10.08 -33.78 9.78
CA THR A 207 -8.67 -33.50 9.54
C THR A 207 -8.21 -32.18 10.15
N GLY A 208 -9.13 -31.23 10.44
CA GLY A 208 -8.79 -29.88 10.88
C GLY A 208 -8.16 -29.01 9.78
N SER A 209 -8.24 -29.44 8.51
CA SER A 209 -7.72 -28.68 7.36
C SER A 209 -8.74 -27.64 6.88
N VAL A 210 -8.27 -26.50 6.34
CA VAL A 210 -9.17 -25.46 5.80
C VAL A 210 -9.77 -25.93 4.47
N ILE A 211 -11.09 -25.86 4.34
CA ILE A 211 -11.86 -26.14 3.11
C ILE A 211 -12.22 -24.83 2.40
N GLU A 212 -12.52 -23.79 3.15
CA GLU A 212 -12.91 -22.47 2.63
C GLU A 212 -12.33 -21.37 3.52
N GLU A 213 -11.86 -20.29 2.91
CA GLU A 213 -11.40 -19.10 3.61
C GLU A 213 -11.86 -17.85 2.87
N HIS A 214 -12.56 -16.96 3.55
CA HIS A 214 -12.96 -15.64 3.07
C HIS A 214 -12.23 -14.57 3.87
N SER A 215 -11.62 -13.62 3.18
CA SER A 215 -10.96 -12.45 3.77
C SER A 215 -11.74 -11.19 3.42
N TYR A 216 -11.87 -10.31 4.42
CA TYR A 216 -12.66 -9.11 4.35
C TYR A 216 -11.80 -7.88 4.58
N ILE A 217 -12.02 -6.84 3.79
CA ILE A 217 -11.46 -5.50 3.97
C ILE A 217 -12.63 -4.58 4.28
N ASN A 218 -12.57 -3.89 5.41
CA ASN A 218 -13.63 -2.98 5.89
C ASN A 218 -15.01 -3.63 5.94
N GLY A 219 -15.05 -4.90 6.33
CA GLY A 219 -16.27 -5.72 6.40
C GLY A 219 -16.81 -6.23 5.06
N ARG A 220 -16.17 -5.89 3.93
CA ARG A 220 -16.55 -6.33 2.59
C ARG A 220 -15.66 -7.47 2.10
N LEU A 221 -16.24 -8.44 1.41
CA LEU A 221 -15.51 -9.60 0.89
C LEU A 221 -14.50 -9.13 -0.17
N TRP A 222 -13.21 -9.35 0.08
CA TRP A 222 -12.12 -8.97 -0.82
C TRP A 222 -11.56 -10.20 -1.55
N LYS A 223 -11.50 -11.34 -0.86
CA LYS A 223 -10.86 -12.55 -1.35
C LYS A 223 -11.53 -13.80 -0.79
N SER A 224 -11.63 -14.85 -1.60
CA SER A 224 -12.00 -16.18 -1.15
C SER A 224 -11.01 -17.24 -1.66
N ASN A 225 -10.74 -18.25 -0.86
CA ASN A 225 -10.03 -19.46 -1.24
C ASN A 225 -10.93 -20.67 -0.95
N VAL A 226 -11.08 -21.56 -1.93
CA VAL A 226 -11.78 -22.84 -1.80
C VAL A 226 -10.78 -23.95 -2.10
N PHE A 227 -10.68 -24.92 -1.19
CA PHE A 227 -9.73 -26.02 -1.26
C PHE A 227 -10.48 -27.33 -1.47
N THR A 228 -10.01 -28.12 -2.43
CA THR A 228 -10.44 -29.51 -2.63
C THR A 228 -9.25 -30.44 -2.43
N ALA A 229 -9.45 -31.75 -2.62
CA ALA A 229 -8.36 -32.72 -2.48
C ALA A 229 -7.24 -32.54 -3.52
N ASP A 230 -7.56 -32.01 -4.69
CA ASP A 230 -6.67 -31.93 -5.86
C ASP A 230 -6.55 -30.51 -6.46
N SER A 231 -7.29 -29.54 -5.94
CA SER A 231 -7.31 -28.17 -6.47
C SER A 231 -7.51 -27.09 -5.41
N GLN A 232 -7.14 -25.87 -5.78
CA GLN A 232 -7.42 -24.65 -5.01
C GLN A 232 -8.00 -23.60 -5.96
N THR A 233 -9.15 -23.03 -5.65
CA THR A 233 -9.67 -21.84 -6.35
C THR A 233 -9.48 -20.62 -5.47
N GLN A 234 -8.84 -19.58 -6.00
CA GLN A 234 -8.70 -18.29 -5.35
C GLN A 234 -9.46 -17.24 -6.15
N SER A 235 -10.40 -16.53 -5.54
CA SER A 235 -11.17 -15.47 -6.18
C SER A 235 -10.93 -14.14 -5.48
N PHE A 236 -10.84 -13.08 -6.27
CA PHE A 236 -10.81 -11.68 -5.83
C PHE A 236 -12.09 -11.00 -6.29
N TYR A 237 -12.52 -9.96 -5.57
CA TYR A 237 -13.80 -9.32 -5.79
C TYR A 237 -13.63 -7.83 -6.12
N HIS A 238 -14.51 -7.31 -6.96
CA HIS A 238 -14.57 -5.88 -7.27
C HIS A 238 -14.89 -5.07 -6.00
N GLU A 239 -14.14 -3.98 -5.80
CA GLU A 239 -14.36 -3.11 -4.66
C GLU A 239 -15.67 -2.32 -4.81
N GLY A 240 -16.44 -2.22 -3.73
CA GLY A 240 -17.64 -1.36 -3.69
C GLY A 240 -18.89 -1.90 -4.38
N ILE A 241 -18.87 -3.13 -4.90
CA ILE A 241 -20.04 -3.76 -5.53
C ILE A 241 -20.76 -4.69 -4.53
N GLU A 242 -22.07 -4.48 -4.38
CA GLU A 242 -22.94 -5.30 -3.52
C GLU A 242 -24.15 -5.80 -4.34
N PRO A 243 -24.42 -7.12 -4.41
CA PRO A 243 -23.66 -8.21 -3.80
C PRO A 243 -22.25 -8.38 -4.41
N PRO A 244 -21.30 -9.03 -3.71
CA PRO A 244 -19.94 -9.19 -4.20
C PRO A 244 -19.87 -9.84 -5.59
N VAL A 245 -19.13 -9.22 -6.50
CA VAL A 245 -18.86 -9.72 -7.85
C VAL A 245 -17.38 -10.05 -7.97
N VAL A 246 -17.07 -11.25 -8.46
CA VAL A 246 -15.68 -11.69 -8.68
C VAL A 246 -15.04 -10.82 -9.77
N SER A 247 -13.85 -10.26 -9.51
CA SER A 247 -13.05 -9.52 -10.50
C SER A 247 -12.15 -10.46 -11.30
N HIS A 248 -11.47 -11.36 -10.60
CA HIS A 248 -10.75 -12.45 -11.22
C HIS A 248 -10.66 -13.67 -10.29
N SER A 249 -10.48 -14.85 -10.87
CA SER A 249 -10.27 -16.10 -10.14
C SER A 249 -9.12 -16.91 -10.71
N THR A 250 -8.35 -17.57 -9.87
CA THR A 250 -7.30 -18.50 -10.26
C THR A 250 -7.60 -19.89 -9.72
N LEU A 251 -7.79 -20.85 -10.63
CA LEU A 251 -7.91 -22.27 -10.34
C LEU A 251 -6.55 -22.93 -10.47
N TYR A 252 -6.04 -23.49 -9.38
CA TYR A 252 -4.78 -24.23 -9.33
C TYR A 252 -5.05 -25.73 -9.29
N HIS A 253 -4.34 -26.48 -10.14
CA HIS A 253 -4.30 -27.94 -10.18
C HIS A 253 -2.86 -28.44 -10.16
N ASN A 254 -2.68 -29.76 -9.94
CA ASN A 254 -1.39 -30.44 -10.07
C ASN A 254 -0.27 -29.75 -9.26
N ASN A 255 -0.50 -29.49 -7.98
CA ASN A 255 0.45 -28.76 -7.11
C ASN A 255 0.86 -27.38 -7.66
N ARG A 256 -0.09 -26.65 -8.27
CA ARG A 256 0.07 -25.33 -8.91
C ARG A 256 0.88 -25.32 -10.21
N LYS A 257 1.27 -26.50 -10.72
CA LYS A 257 1.92 -26.64 -12.03
C LYS A 257 0.95 -26.38 -13.20
N ASP A 258 -0.34 -26.47 -12.96
CA ASP A 258 -1.38 -26.06 -13.91
C ASP A 258 -2.27 -25.04 -13.22
N HIS A 259 -2.38 -23.84 -13.78
CA HIS A 259 -3.28 -22.83 -13.25
C HIS A 259 -3.99 -22.06 -14.34
N GLN A 260 -5.29 -21.85 -14.12
CA GLN A 260 -6.17 -21.09 -14.99
C GLN A 260 -6.66 -19.84 -14.26
N LYS A 261 -6.37 -18.67 -14.80
CA LYS A 261 -6.87 -17.38 -14.36
C LYS A 261 -8.00 -16.91 -15.27
N THR A 262 -9.13 -16.53 -14.68
CA THR A 262 -10.32 -16.04 -15.38
C THR A 262 -10.63 -14.63 -14.89
N TYR A 263 -10.87 -13.70 -15.81
CA TYR A 263 -11.15 -12.30 -15.51
C TYR A 263 -12.60 -11.97 -15.85
N PHE A 264 -13.21 -11.08 -15.08
CA PHE A 264 -14.62 -10.72 -15.19
C PHE A 264 -14.83 -9.20 -15.14
N ASP A 265 -15.83 -8.71 -15.85
CA ASP A 265 -16.27 -7.32 -15.72
C ASP A 265 -17.04 -7.07 -14.41
N THR A 266 -17.44 -5.82 -14.18
CA THR A 266 -18.19 -5.40 -12.98
C THR A 266 -19.59 -6.01 -12.88
N SER A 267 -20.10 -6.64 -13.94
CA SER A 267 -21.35 -7.40 -13.95
C SER A 267 -21.15 -8.90 -13.66
N GLY A 268 -19.88 -9.35 -13.57
CA GLY A 268 -19.51 -10.75 -13.38
C GLY A 268 -19.44 -11.54 -14.69
N LYS A 269 -19.47 -10.88 -15.84
CA LYS A 269 -19.33 -11.53 -17.14
C LYS A 269 -17.85 -11.77 -17.44
N GLU A 270 -17.53 -12.99 -17.89
CA GLU A 270 -16.17 -13.36 -18.30
C GLU A 270 -15.66 -12.47 -19.45
N LEU A 271 -14.46 -11.93 -19.26
CA LEU A 271 -13.72 -11.14 -20.25
C LEU A 271 -12.78 -12.04 -21.06
N PHE A 272 -11.90 -12.77 -20.37
CA PHE A 272 -10.97 -13.72 -20.96
C PHE A 272 -10.40 -14.68 -19.91
N VAL A 273 -9.79 -15.76 -20.40
CA VAL A 273 -9.16 -16.81 -19.62
C VAL A 273 -7.71 -16.98 -20.04
N PHE A 274 -6.82 -17.14 -19.07
CA PHE A 274 -5.44 -17.51 -19.29
C PHE A 274 -5.07 -18.75 -18.50
N ARG A 275 -4.43 -19.72 -19.14
CA ARG A 275 -3.96 -20.94 -18.46
C ARG A 275 -2.47 -21.10 -18.68
N SER A 276 -1.72 -21.41 -17.64
CA SER A 276 -0.31 -21.81 -17.72
C SER A 276 -0.17 -23.23 -17.19
N GLU A 277 0.46 -24.07 -17.98
CA GLU A 277 0.61 -25.50 -17.74
C GLU A 277 2.08 -25.89 -17.84
N GLU A 278 2.65 -26.40 -16.74
CA GLU A 278 3.96 -27.03 -16.70
C GLU A 278 3.80 -28.54 -16.93
N ILE A 279 4.02 -28.97 -18.17
CA ILE A 279 3.95 -30.38 -18.59
C ILE A 279 5.08 -31.19 -17.94
N SER A 280 6.25 -30.57 -17.81
CA SER A 280 7.38 -31.10 -17.04
C SER A 280 8.24 -29.94 -16.56
N ASP A 281 9.22 -30.22 -15.70
CA ASP A 281 10.21 -29.26 -15.22
C ASP A 281 11.00 -28.52 -16.33
N LEU A 282 10.89 -28.98 -17.59
CA LEU A 282 11.52 -28.41 -18.78
C LEU A 282 10.52 -27.99 -19.87
N HIS A 283 9.21 -28.13 -19.67
CA HIS A 283 8.22 -27.89 -20.72
C HIS A 283 7.01 -27.14 -20.18
N GLN A 284 6.79 -25.93 -20.69
CA GLN A 284 5.69 -25.07 -20.32
C GLN A 284 4.84 -24.72 -21.55
N ARG A 285 3.52 -24.66 -21.35
CA ARG A 285 2.55 -24.12 -22.29
C ARG A 285 1.74 -23.01 -21.65
N LYS A 286 1.31 -22.03 -22.45
CA LYS A 286 0.37 -20.99 -22.04
C LYS A 286 -0.78 -20.91 -23.05
N TYR A 287 -1.98 -20.70 -22.56
CA TYR A 287 -3.21 -20.65 -23.34
C TYR A 287 -3.95 -19.35 -23.08
N TYR A 288 -4.55 -18.76 -24.11
CA TYR A 288 -5.42 -17.60 -24.02
C TYR A 288 -6.78 -17.95 -24.63
N ASN A 289 -7.86 -17.83 -23.86
CA ASN A 289 -9.21 -18.28 -24.22
C ASN A 289 -9.24 -19.73 -24.72
N GLY A 290 -8.47 -20.61 -24.07
CA GLY A 290 -8.35 -22.03 -24.42
C GLY A 290 -7.46 -22.32 -25.64
N VAL A 291 -6.90 -21.30 -26.29
CA VAL A 291 -6.04 -21.46 -27.47
C VAL A 291 -4.57 -21.41 -27.07
N LEU A 292 -3.75 -22.36 -27.54
CA LEU A 292 -2.30 -22.37 -27.27
C LEU A 292 -1.67 -21.13 -27.91
N VAL A 293 -1.04 -20.28 -27.10
CA VAL A 293 -0.39 -19.05 -27.57
C VAL A 293 1.12 -19.07 -27.38
N TYR A 294 1.63 -19.96 -26.54
CA TYR A 294 3.05 -20.07 -26.23
C TYR A 294 3.42 -21.50 -25.81
N GLU A 295 4.58 -21.94 -26.26
CA GLU A 295 5.24 -23.17 -25.84
C GLU A 295 6.76 -22.94 -25.68
N GLY A 296 7.28 -23.27 -24.50
CA GLY A 296 8.70 -23.20 -24.18
C GLY A 296 9.21 -24.55 -23.73
N ILE A 297 10.30 -25.02 -24.34
CA ILE A 297 11.00 -26.25 -23.99
C ILE A 297 12.42 -25.89 -23.58
N GLN A 298 12.70 -25.95 -22.29
CA GLN A 298 14.00 -25.71 -21.69
C GLN A 298 14.97 -26.86 -21.99
N SER A 299 16.26 -26.55 -22.10
CA SER A 299 17.27 -27.59 -22.22
C SER A 299 17.46 -28.31 -20.86
N LYS A 300 18.05 -29.51 -20.87
CA LYS A 300 18.28 -30.29 -19.62
C LYS A 300 19.09 -29.52 -18.57
N ASP A 301 19.95 -28.62 -19.05
CA ASP A 301 20.68 -27.68 -18.23
C ASP A 301 19.86 -26.39 -18.15
N LYS A 302 19.16 -26.16 -17.04
CA LYS A 302 18.24 -25.01 -16.90
C LYS A 302 18.95 -23.64 -17.00
N GLU A 303 20.28 -23.64 -16.90
CA GLU A 303 21.15 -22.47 -17.04
C GLU A 303 21.62 -22.25 -18.49
N LYS A 304 21.07 -22.98 -19.47
CA LYS A 304 21.43 -22.84 -20.89
C LYS A 304 20.25 -22.51 -21.77
N THR A 305 20.56 -21.94 -22.93
CA THR A 305 19.62 -21.65 -24.02
C THR A 305 18.59 -22.77 -24.22
N PRO A 306 17.30 -22.44 -24.26
CA PRO A 306 16.23 -23.41 -24.39
C PRO A 306 16.26 -24.11 -25.74
N SER A 307 15.73 -25.34 -25.76
CA SER A 307 15.67 -26.16 -26.97
C SER A 307 14.62 -25.64 -27.97
N SER A 308 13.55 -25.01 -27.49
CA SER A 308 12.53 -24.41 -28.35
C SER A 308 11.72 -23.34 -27.62
N PHE A 309 11.43 -22.23 -28.29
CA PHE A 309 10.51 -21.18 -27.83
C PHE A 309 9.66 -20.73 -29.01
N ILE A 310 8.34 -20.88 -28.88
CA ILE A 310 7.39 -20.61 -29.96
C ILE A 310 6.16 -19.88 -29.40
N TYR A 311 5.72 -18.85 -30.12
CA TYR A 311 4.43 -18.20 -29.95
C TYR A 311 3.56 -18.55 -31.16
N TYR A 312 2.26 -18.72 -30.95
CA TYR A 312 1.33 -19.21 -31.97
C TYR A 312 0.18 -18.22 -32.23
N TYR A 313 -0.29 -18.20 -33.48
CA TYR A 313 -1.57 -17.63 -33.86
C TYR A 313 -2.75 -18.50 -33.39
N PRO A 314 -3.99 -17.99 -33.39
CA PRO A 314 -5.15 -18.77 -32.96
C PRO A 314 -5.34 -20.11 -33.69
N GLU A 315 -5.01 -20.13 -34.99
CA GLU A 315 -5.07 -21.30 -35.86
C GLU A 315 -3.91 -22.31 -35.66
N GLY A 316 -2.96 -22.01 -34.77
CA GLY A 316 -1.81 -22.86 -34.45
C GLY A 316 -0.59 -22.67 -35.34
N THR A 317 -0.62 -21.74 -36.30
CA THR A 317 0.57 -21.37 -37.08
C THR A 317 1.56 -20.58 -36.22
N THR A 318 2.85 -20.69 -36.53
CA THR A 318 3.91 -19.98 -35.80
C THR A 318 3.78 -18.48 -35.99
N LEU A 319 3.63 -17.73 -34.90
CA LEU A 319 3.70 -16.28 -34.87
C LEU A 319 5.14 -15.81 -34.68
N ILE A 320 5.82 -16.31 -33.64
CA ILE A 320 7.23 -16.00 -33.36
C ILE A 320 7.94 -17.29 -32.98
N ASN A 321 9.17 -17.49 -33.45
CA ASN A 321 10.05 -18.52 -32.91
C ASN A 321 11.45 -18.00 -32.62
N TYR A 322 12.19 -18.80 -31.85
CA TYR A 322 13.60 -18.58 -31.56
C TYR A 322 14.46 -19.70 -32.14
N THR A 323 15.67 -19.35 -32.59
CA THR A 323 16.69 -20.30 -33.03
C THR A 323 18.04 -19.88 -32.49
N SER A 324 18.70 -20.74 -31.72
CA SER A 324 20.08 -20.56 -31.28
C SER A 324 21.05 -20.85 -32.41
N ASN A 325 22.16 -20.11 -32.48
CA ASN A 325 23.27 -20.37 -33.39
C ASN A 325 24.32 -21.32 -32.75
N GLY A 326 24.21 -21.61 -31.45
CA GLY A 326 25.14 -22.47 -30.72
C GLY A 326 26.48 -21.83 -30.35
N ASP A 327 26.64 -20.53 -30.62
CA ASP A 327 27.83 -19.71 -30.30
C ASP A 327 27.55 -18.67 -29.20
N GLY A 328 26.44 -18.81 -28.48
CA GLY A 328 25.96 -17.82 -27.51
C GLY A 328 25.17 -16.67 -28.12
N THR A 329 24.84 -16.75 -29.41
CA THR A 329 23.93 -15.83 -30.13
C THR A 329 22.77 -16.60 -30.76
N GLY A 330 21.69 -15.90 -31.11
CA GLY A 330 20.56 -16.51 -31.81
C GLY A 330 19.71 -15.49 -32.57
N GLN A 331 18.57 -15.95 -33.06
CA GLN A 331 17.65 -15.11 -33.81
C GLN A 331 16.20 -15.41 -33.45
N TRP A 332 15.46 -14.34 -33.18
CA TRP A 332 14.00 -14.36 -33.12
C TRP A 332 13.42 -13.99 -34.48
N ARG A 333 12.40 -14.70 -34.94
CA ARG A 333 11.71 -14.43 -36.21
C ARG A 333 10.23 -14.32 -35.97
N MET A 334 9.60 -13.33 -36.59
CA MET A 334 8.15 -13.13 -36.58
C MET A 334 7.61 -13.41 -37.98
N TYR A 335 6.52 -14.16 -38.06
CA TYR A 335 5.92 -14.58 -39.33
C TYR A 335 4.51 -13.99 -39.47
N ASP A 336 4.04 -13.87 -40.70
CA ASP A 336 2.62 -13.67 -40.97
C ASP A 336 1.83 -14.99 -40.87
N LYS A 337 0.51 -14.93 -41.05
CA LYS A 337 -0.38 -16.09 -40.96
C LYS A 337 -0.14 -17.14 -42.04
N ASP A 338 0.46 -16.74 -43.16
CA ASP A 338 0.81 -17.63 -44.28
C ASP A 338 2.20 -18.28 -44.07
N GLY A 339 2.90 -17.94 -42.98
CA GLY A 339 4.20 -18.49 -42.62
C GLY A 339 5.39 -17.76 -43.24
N HIS A 340 5.20 -16.58 -43.86
CA HIS A 340 6.30 -15.79 -44.38
C HIS A 340 6.93 -14.97 -43.26
N GLU A 341 8.27 -14.97 -43.19
CA GLU A 341 9.00 -14.12 -42.25
C GLU A 341 8.75 -12.64 -42.56
N THR A 342 8.29 -11.89 -41.56
CA THR A 342 8.01 -10.46 -41.68
C THR A 342 9.08 -9.60 -41.02
N LEU A 343 9.64 -10.04 -39.89
CA LEU A 343 10.69 -9.35 -39.16
C LEU A 343 11.62 -10.36 -38.48
N SER A 344 12.88 -9.98 -38.29
CA SER A 344 13.84 -10.73 -37.49
C SER A 344 14.56 -9.85 -36.49
N LEU A 345 14.92 -10.43 -35.35
CA LEU A 345 15.55 -9.72 -34.24
C LEU A 345 16.74 -10.56 -33.74
N PRO A 346 17.97 -10.06 -33.84
CA PRO A 346 19.14 -10.78 -33.33
C PRO A 346 19.13 -10.84 -31.80
N GLU A 347 19.55 -11.97 -31.25
CA GLU A 347 19.90 -12.13 -29.84
C GLU A 347 21.43 -12.19 -29.73
N VAL A 348 22.04 -11.13 -29.20
CA VAL A 348 23.49 -10.95 -29.21
C VAL A 348 24.20 -11.65 -28.05
N LYS A 349 23.46 -11.98 -26.98
CA LYS A 349 23.98 -12.65 -25.78
C LYS A 349 22.90 -13.54 -25.15
N GLU A 350 22.95 -14.83 -25.44
CA GLU A 350 22.06 -15.82 -24.83
C GLU A 350 22.26 -15.93 -23.31
N THR A 351 23.52 -15.77 -22.85
CA THR A 351 23.90 -15.86 -21.43
C THR A 351 23.11 -14.89 -20.54
N ASP A 352 22.86 -13.66 -21.02
CA ASP A 352 22.13 -12.64 -20.27
C ASP A 352 20.66 -13.07 -20.00
N ARG A 353 20.10 -13.91 -20.88
CA ARG A 353 18.76 -14.49 -20.69
C ARG A 353 18.78 -15.72 -19.81
N ASP A 354 19.77 -16.57 -19.99
CA ASP A 354 19.95 -17.79 -19.23
C ASP A 354 20.07 -17.51 -17.73
N GLU A 355 20.92 -16.55 -17.34
CA GLU A 355 21.11 -16.14 -15.94
C GLU A 355 19.81 -15.68 -15.27
N ARG A 356 18.88 -15.13 -16.05
CA ARG A 356 17.62 -14.56 -15.54
C ARG A 356 16.42 -15.48 -15.76
N ASN A 357 16.59 -16.57 -16.51
CA ASN A 357 15.54 -17.43 -17.04
C ASN A 357 14.37 -16.63 -17.67
N LYS A 358 14.70 -15.61 -18.50
CA LYS A 358 13.72 -14.68 -19.12
C LYS A 358 13.59 -14.89 -20.63
N TRP A 359 13.19 -16.11 -20.99
CA TRP A 359 13.02 -16.53 -22.38
C TRP A 359 11.61 -16.29 -22.93
N ASP A 360 10.63 -16.01 -22.07
CA ASP A 360 9.25 -15.65 -22.43
C ASP A 360 9.08 -14.16 -22.76
N VAL A 361 10.04 -13.62 -23.54
CA VAL A 361 10.31 -12.21 -23.83
C VAL A 361 9.10 -11.38 -24.23
N PHE A 362 8.19 -11.97 -25.00
CA PHE A 362 7.07 -11.27 -25.61
C PHE A 362 5.75 -11.55 -24.90
N THR A 363 5.77 -12.33 -23.82
CA THR A 363 4.58 -12.53 -22.98
C THR A 363 4.08 -11.16 -22.51
N PRO A 364 2.80 -10.81 -22.73
CA PRO A 364 2.25 -9.55 -22.25
C PRO A 364 2.29 -9.49 -20.72
N TYR A 365 2.47 -8.27 -20.19
CA TYR A 365 2.21 -8.01 -18.78
C TYR A 365 0.76 -7.59 -18.68
N TRP A 366 0.08 -8.08 -17.66
CA TRP A 366 -1.34 -7.88 -17.49
C TRP A 366 -1.58 -7.29 -16.11
N ASP A 367 -2.16 -6.11 -16.12
CA ASP A 367 -2.61 -5.45 -14.92
C ASP A 367 -3.92 -6.09 -14.47
N ASP A 368 -3.90 -6.71 -13.29
CA ASP A 368 -5.08 -7.41 -12.77
C ASP A 368 -6.20 -6.46 -12.37
N ASP A 369 -5.88 -5.17 -12.20
CA ASP A 369 -6.81 -4.14 -11.75
C ASP A 369 -7.62 -3.51 -12.90
N GLU A 370 -7.14 -3.62 -14.15
CA GLU A 370 -7.79 -3.01 -15.34
C GLU A 370 -7.91 -3.98 -16.54
N PRO A 371 -8.54 -5.16 -16.37
CA PRO A 371 -8.64 -6.17 -17.43
C PRO A 371 -9.39 -5.73 -18.68
N GLU A 372 -10.31 -4.77 -18.56
CA GLU A 372 -11.05 -4.20 -19.69
C GLU A 372 -10.19 -3.34 -20.63
N LYS A 373 -9.05 -2.84 -20.17
CA LYS A 373 -8.11 -2.07 -21.00
C LYS A 373 -7.12 -2.96 -21.74
N MET A 374 -7.17 -4.27 -21.53
CA MET A 374 -6.21 -5.18 -22.13
C MET A 374 -6.41 -5.31 -23.64
N LEU A 375 -5.31 -5.12 -24.38
CA LEU A 375 -5.21 -5.56 -25.76
C LEU A 375 -5.34 -7.08 -25.83
N ASN A 376 -5.85 -7.59 -26.95
CA ASN A 376 -5.82 -9.03 -27.17
C ASN A 376 -4.36 -9.55 -27.13
N TYR A 377 -4.19 -10.82 -26.74
CA TYR A 377 -2.87 -11.40 -26.48
C TYR A 377 -1.92 -11.27 -27.67
N TRP A 378 -2.41 -11.56 -28.89
CA TRP A 378 -1.60 -11.56 -30.10
C TRP A 378 -1.10 -10.17 -30.49
N ASP A 379 -1.96 -9.15 -30.43
CA ASP A 379 -1.58 -7.77 -30.72
C ASP A 379 -0.55 -7.27 -29.71
N ALA A 380 -0.67 -7.64 -28.44
CA ALA A 380 0.31 -7.30 -27.41
C ALA A 380 1.67 -7.95 -27.68
N VAL A 381 1.70 -9.24 -28.06
CA VAL A 381 2.93 -9.97 -28.44
C VAL A 381 3.58 -9.34 -29.68
N ILE A 382 2.79 -9.09 -30.73
CA ILE A 382 3.25 -8.44 -31.98
C ILE A 382 3.80 -7.04 -31.70
N GLY A 383 3.09 -6.25 -30.90
CA GLY A 383 3.50 -4.92 -30.48
C GLY A 383 4.84 -4.96 -29.73
N LYS A 384 5.00 -5.87 -28.76
CA LYS A 384 6.27 -6.05 -28.04
C LYS A 384 7.42 -6.43 -28.98
N PHE A 385 7.20 -7.35 -29.93
CA PHE A 385 8.22 -7.74 -30.91
C PHE A 385 8.64 -6.56 -31.78
N LYS A 386 7.68 -5.86 -32.38
CA LYS A 386 7.91 -4.69 -33.24
C LYS A 386 8.64 -3.57 -32.49
N ASN A 387 8.25 -3.29 -31.25
CA ASN A 387 8.91 -2.29 -30.42
C ASN A 387 10.37 -2.67 -30.11
N LYS A 388 10.63 -3.96 -29.83
CA LYS A 388 12.00 -4.43 -29.59
C LYS A 388 12.86 -4.37 -30.86
N HIS A 389 12.29 -4.73 -32.01
CA HIS A 389 12.96 -4.59 -33.32
C HIS A 389 13.26 -3.13 -33.66
N LEU A 390 12.29 -2.24 -33.49
CA LEU A 390 12.46 -0.81 -33.68
C LEU A 390 13.56 -0.24 -32.78
N ASN A 391 13.63 -0.68 -31.51
CA ASN A 391 14.68 -0.26 -30.59
C ASN A 391 16.09 -0.63 -31.08
N ILE A 392 16.27 -1.81 -31.71
CA ILE A 392 17.57 -2.21 -32.29
C ILE A 392 17.91 -1.34 -33.50
N ILE A 393 16.95 -1.12 -34.41
CA ILE A 393 17.17 -0.26 -35.59
C ILE A 393 17.53 1.16 -35.15
N VAL A 394 16.80 1.72 -34.20
CA VAL A 394 17.05 3.07 -33.69
C VAL A 394 18.43 3.14 -33.01
N ALA A 395 18.81 2.15 -32.20
CA ALA A 395 20.14 2.10 -31.59
C ALA A 395 21.27 2.11 -32.64
N ALA A 396 21.15 1.27 -33.68
CA ALA A 396 22.12 1.24 -34.78
C ALA A 396 22.15 2.57 -35.56
N LYS A 397 21.00 3.22 -35.76
CA LYS A 397 20.95 4.55 -36.37
C LYS A 397 21.68 5.59 -35.52
N ILE A 398 21.45 5.60 -34.20
CA ILE A 398 22.11 6.52 -33.25
C ILE A 398 23.63 6.39 -33.31
N GLU A 399 24.16 5.17 -33.32
CA GLU A 399 25.60 4.91 -33.40
C GLU A 399 26.25 5.46 -34.68
N ASN A 400 25.47 5.56 -35.77
CA ASN A 400 25.93 6.04 -37.06
C ASN A 400 25.58 7.51 -37.33
N LEU A 401 24.96 8.23 -36.38
CA LEU A 401 24.65 9.65 -36.56
C LEU A 401 25.93 10.49 -36.59
N GLU A 402 26.09 11.29 -37.64
CA GLU A 402 27.16 12.28 -37.72
C GLU A 402 26.96 13.34 -36.61
N VAL A 403 28.04 13.70 -35.92
CA VAL A 403 28.02 14.73 -34.88
C VAL A 403 28.39 16.07 -35.52
N PRO A 404 27.48 17.07 -35.58
CA PRO A 404 27.79 18.36 -36.19
C PRO A 404 28.97 19.06 -35.46
N PRO A 405 29.86 19.79 -36.18
CA PRO A 405 31.07 20.37 -35.58
C PRO A 405 30.81 21.30 -34.38
N HIS A 406 29.72 22.08 -34.43
CA HIS A 406 29.33 22.97 -33.35
C HIS A 406 28.90 22.20 -32.10
N LEU A 407 28.17 21.08 -32.26
CA LEU A 407 27.81 20.19 -31.16
C LEU A 407 29.05 19.47 -30.60
N ALA A 408 29.91 18.93 -31.47
CA ALA A 408 31.15 18.28 -31.05
C ALA A 408 32.02 19.20 -30.19
N SER A 409 32.09 20.50 -30.54
CA SER A 409 32.82 21.49 -29.75
C SER A 409 32.21 21.74 -28.37
N GLU A 410 30.89 21.70 -28.21
CA GLU A 410 30.24 21.82 -26.89
C GLU A 410 30.40 20.55 -26.07
N LEU A 411 30.21 19.37 -26.68
CA LEU A 411 30.36 18.08 -26.00
C LEU A 411 31.78 17.90 -25.44
N ALA A 412 32.81 18.37 -26.14
CA ALA A 412 34.20 18.29 -25.69
C ALA A 412 34.52 19.16 -24.46
N LYS A 413 33.64 20.07 -24.04
CA LYS A 413 33.84 20.92 -22.85
C LYS A 413 33.46 20.23 -21.54
N VAL A 414 32.83 19.07 -21.62
CA VAL A 414 32.32 18.33 -20.47
C VAL A 414 33.09 17.03 -20.33
N ASP A 415 33.57 16.74 -19.13
CA ASP A 415 34.17 15.44 -18.80
C ASP A 415 33.05 14.44 -18.47
N TRP A 416 32.41 13.91 -19.51
CA TRP A 416 31.26 13.02 -19.40
C TRP A 416 31.53 11.77 -18.57
N LYS A 417 32.78 11.30 -18.55
CA LYS A 417 33.19 10.13 -17.79
C LYS A 417 33.11 10.34 -16.29
N ASN A 418 33.47 11.54 -15.83
CA ASN A 418 33.48 11.89 -14.41
C ASN A 418 32.28 12.77 -14.00
N THR A 419 31.33 13.00 -14.92
CA THR A 419 30.10 13.75 -14.65
C THR A 419 29.13 12.85 -13.89
N ASP A 420 28.68 13.31 -12.73
CA ASP A 420 27.69 12.58 -11.93
C ASP A 420 26.34 12.46 -12.66
N SER A 421 25.79 11.25 -12.65
CA SER A 421 24.58 10.83 -13.38
C SER A 421 23.84 9.73 -12.62
N ALA A 422 22.54 9.58 -12.86
CA ALA A 422 21.69 8.66 -12.11
C ALA A 422 22.16 7.20 -12.16
N MET A 423 22.57 6.73 -13.34
CA MET A 423 22.87 5.31 -13.59
C MET A 423 24.37 5.07 -13.83
N THR A 424 25.23 6.00 -13.42
CA THR A 424 26.71 6.01 -13.61
C THR A 424 27.17 6.12 -15.08
N GLY A 425 26.27 6.46 -16.00
CA GLY A 425 26.43 6.33 -17.45
C GLY A 425 26.70 7.63 -18.21
N GLY A 426 27.41 8.61 -17.63
CA GLY A 426 27.65 9.91 -18.30
C GLY A 426 28.28 9.81 -19.70
N GLU A 427 29.10 8.79 -19.97
CA GLU A 427 29.69 8.50 -21.29
C GLU A 427 28.64 8.17 -22.38
N THR A 428 27.41 7.85 -21.98
CA THR A 428 26.31 7.53 -22.90
C THR A 428 25.49 8.75 -23.33
N LEU A 429 25.69 9.90 -22.66
CA LEU A 429 24.96 11.13 -22.94
C LEU A 429 25.35 11.78 -24.27
N PRO A 430 26.62 11.84 -24.73
CA PRO A 430 26.97 12.53 -25.97
C PRO A 430 26.25 11.97 -27.22
N PRO A 431 26.20 10.65 -27.47
CA PRO A 431 25.40 10.10 -28.56
C PRO A 431 23.90 10.38 -28.41
N ALA A 432 23.39 10.39 -27.18
CA ALA A 432 21.99 10.69 -26.91
C ALA A 432 21.65 12.16 -27.22
N ILE A 433 22.49 13.11 -26.79
CA ILE A 433 22.36 14.53 -27.12
C ILE A 433 22.37 14.74 -28.64
N ASN A 434 23.27 14.06 -29.36
CA ASN A 434 23.29 14.14 -30.83
C ASN A 434 21.98 13.62 -31.45
N GLY A 435 21.51 12.43 -31.01
CA GLY A 435 20.26 11.87 -31.54
C GLY A 435 19.01 12.69 -31.17
N MET A 436 19.00 13.38 -30.03
CA MET A 436 17.93 14.30 -29.67
C MET A 436 17.81 15.48 -30.66
N LEU A 437 18.89 15.83 -31.34
CA LEU A 437 18.95 16.86 -32.39
C LEU A 437 18.66 16.32 -33.80
N ALA A 438 18.31 15.03 -33.94
CA ALA A 438 17.95 14.46 -35.23
C ALA A 438 16.51 14.86 -35.66
N GLU A 439 16.29 14.98 -36.98
CA GLU A 439 14.94 15.19 -37.53
C GLU A 439 14.05 13.93 -37.44
N ASP A 440 14.65 12.73 -37.43
CA ASP A 440 13.94 11.46 -37.22
C ASP A 440 13.40 11.41 -35.78
N SER A 441 12.08 11.53 -35.65
CA SER A 441 11.40 11.58 -34.36
C SER A 441 11.60 10.32 -33.53
N ALA A 442 11.73 9.14 -34.15
CA ALA A 442 11.95 7.90 -33.43
C ALA A 442 13.34 7.86 -32.77
N ILE A 443 14.36 8.41 -33.44
CA ILE A 443 15.69 8.58 -32.86
C ILE A 443 15.62 9.58 -31.71
N ALA A 444 15.03 10.74 -31.95
CA ALA A 444 15.01 11.82 -30.98
C ALA A 444 14.28 11.44 -29.69
N THR A 445 13.08 10.85 -29.79
CA THR A 445 12.32 10.38 -28.61
C THR A 445 13.10 9.33 -27.83
N LYS A 446 13.75 8.38 -28.52
CA LYS A 446 14.56 7.35 -27.86
C LYS A 446 15.75 7.96 -27.11
N CYS A 447 16.42 8.92 -27.73
CA CYS A 447 17.55 9.62 -27.14
C CYS A 447 17.15 10.51 -25.98
N GLU A 448 16.03 11.22 -26.08
CA GLU A 448 15.44 12.01 -25.00
C GLU A 448 15.10 11.13 -23.79
N SER A 449 14.46 9.97 -23.98
CA SER A 449 14.23 9.02 -22.89
C SER A 449 15.53 8.52 -22.24
N ARG A 450 16.58 8.30 -23.04
CA ARG A 450 17.90 7.90 -22.53
C ARG A 450 18.57 9.03 -21.74
N ILE A 451 18.43 10.28 -22.19
CA ILE A 451 18.91 11.45 -21.46
C ILE A 451 18.21 11.52 -20.10
N TRP A 452 16.87 11.48 -20.08
CA TRP A 452 16.07 11.53 -18.86
C TRP A 452 16.49 10.48 -17.83
N TYR A 453 16.73 9.25 -18.28
CA TYR A 453 17.18 8.13 -17.43
C TYR A 453 18.54 8.37 -16.73
N GLU A 454 19.37 9.26 -17.26
CA GLU A 454 20.71 9.56 -16.73
C GLU A 454 20.77 10.89 -15.97
N ILE A 455 19.86 11.82 -16.25
CA ILE A 455 19.91 13.18 -15.67
C ILE A 455 19.08 13.32 -14.39
N GLU A 456 18.00 12.56 -14.25
CA GLU A 456 17.06 12.63 -13.13
C GLU A 456 16.64 11.21 -12.71
N HIS A 457 16.55 10.98 -11.39
CA HIS A 457 15.97 9.75 -10.86
C HIS A 457 15.34 9.98 -9.49
N GLN A 458 14.05 9.63 -9.36
CA GLN A 458 13.30 9.67 -8.10
C GLN A 458 13.36 11.05 -7.39
N GLY A 459 13.27 12.13 -8.15
CA GLY A 459 13.33 13.51 -7.68
C GLY A 459 14.76 14.03 -7.45
N THR A 460 15.80 13.23 -7.69
CA THR A 460 17.19 13.64 -7.53
C THR A 460 17.74 14.21 -8.83
N ILE A 461 18.29 15.43 -8.75
CA ILE A 461 18.92 16.12 -9.89
C ILE A 461 20.45 15.93 -9.84
N TYR A 462 21.00 15.38 -10.92
CA TYR A 462 22.43 15.11 -11.05
C TYR A 462 23.18 16.23 -11.80
N GLU A 463 24.52 16.26 -11.68
CA GLU A 463 25.36 17.22 -12.45
C GLU A 463 25.08 17.13 -13.95
N ALA A 464 24.86 15.91 -14.46
CA ALA A 464 24.49 15.64 -15.84
C ALA A 464 23.27 16.44 -16.32
N THR A 465 22.24 16.67 -15.49
CA THR A 465 21.07 17.52 -15.83
C THR A 465 21.52 18.87 -16.35
N TYR A 466 22.35 19.57 -15.56
CA TYR A 466 22.80 20.91 -15.88
C TYR A 466 23.69 20.90 -17.13
N LYS A 467 24.57 19.91 -17.27
CA LYS A 467 25.51 19.83 -18.40
C LYS A 467 24.80 19.56 -19.71
N VAL A 468 23.87 18.60 -19.73
CA VAL A 468 23.05 18.28 -20.90
C VAL A 468 22.22 19.50 -21.31
N ALA A 469 21.45 20.07 -20.37
CA ALA A 469 20.61 21.23 -20.65
C ALA A 469 21.44 22.44 -21.12
N THR A 470 22.63 22.66 -20.56
CA THR A 470 23.54 23.74 -20.96
C THR A 470 24.01 23.56 -22.41
N VAL A 471 24.39 22.34 -22.80
CA VAL A 471 24.77 22.03 -24.19
C VAL A 471 23.59 22.28 -25.11
N LEU A 472 22.41 21.73 -24.81
CA LEU A 472 21.21 21.86 -25.63
C LEU A 472 20.74 23.33 -25.77
N ALA A 473 20.81 24.12 -24.69
CA ALA A 473 20.54 25.57 -24.74
C ALA A 473 21.46 26.30 -25.72
N ARG A 474 22.76 25.96 -25.73
CA ARG A 474 23.73 26.53 -26.68
C ARG A 474 23.52 26.06 -28.12
N MET A 475 22.84 24.92 -28.32
CA MET A 475 22.49 24.43 -29.65
C MET A 475 21.30 25.16 -30.26
N MET A 476 20.39 25.73 -29.45
CA MET A 476 19.18 26.39 -29.97
C MET A 476 19.43 27.37 -31.14
N PRO A 477 20.42 28.30 -31.10
CA PRO A 477 20.62 29.24 -32.20
C PRO A 477 21.02 28.59 -33.52
N TYR A 478 21.62 27.39 -33.50
CA TYR A 478 22.07 26.67 -34.69
C TYR A 478 20.93 25.95 -35.43
N TYR A 479 19.81 25.69 -34.75
CA TYR A 479 18.68 24.94 -35.30
C TYR A 479 17.46 25.81 -35.60
N THR A 480 17.61 27.13 -35.76
CA THR A 480 16.51 28.07 -36.05
C THR A 480 15.76 27.75 -37.36
N HIS A 481 16.39 27.00 -38.25
CA HIS A 481 15.82 26.55 -39.52
C HIS A 481 14.92 25.31 -39.39
N SER A 482 14.97 24.58 -38.26
CA SER A 482 14.21 23.35 -38.03
C SER A 482 13.22 23.53 -36.89
N GLU A 483 11.95 23.76 -37.22
CA GLU A 483 10.90 23.99 -36.23
C GLU A 483 10.72 22.82 -35.27
N ILE A 484 10.82 21.58 -35.76
CA ILE A 484 10.67 20.36 -34.95
C ILE A 484 11.78 20.26 -33.89
N ILE A 485 13.03 20.55 -34.27
CA ILE A 485 14.16 20.53 -33.34
C ILE A 485 14.04 21.70 -32.35
N GLN A 486 13.65 22.90 -32.80
CA GLN A 486 13.40 24.04 -31.90
C GLN A 486 12.38 23.69 -30.84
N ARG A 487 11.17 23.26 -31.24
CA ARG A 487 10.09 22.90 -30.31
C ARG A 487 10.55 21.88 -29.27
N ARG A 488 11.29 20.85 -29.69
CA ARG A 488 11.85 19.82 -28.80
C ARG A 488 12.86 20.39 -27.81
N LEU A 489 13.80 21.22 -28.26
CA LEU A 489 14.79 21.87 -27.38
C LEU A 489 14.11 22.78 -26.36
N PHE A 490 13.13 23.57 -26.79
CA PHE A 490 12.34 24.42 -25.90
C PHE A 490 11.60 23.61 -24.85
N GLN A 491 10.88 22.56 -25.27
CA GLN A 491 10.13 21.69 -24.37
C GLN A 491 11.05 21.02 -23.34
N PHE A 492 12.16 20.44 -23.80
CA PHE A 492 13.12 19.79 -22.90
C PHE A 492 13.74 20.76 -21.89
N LEU A 493 14.10 21.97 -22.33
CA LEU A 493 14.61 22.99 -21.41
C LEU A 493 13.55 23.38 -20.39
N PHE A 494 12.31 23.61 -20.83
CA PHE A 494 11.20 23.90 -19.92
C PHE A 494 11.02 22.81 -18.87
N GLU A 495 11.02 21.53 -19.27
CA GLU A 495 10.92 20.39 -18.37
C GLU A 495 12.09 20.34 -17.38
N VAL A 496 13.33 20.56 -17.84
CA VAL A 496 14.51 20.60 -16.96
C VAL A 496 14.44 21.75 -15.96
N PHE A 497 14.02 22.95 -16.39
CA PHE A 497 13.82 24.08 -15.47
C PHE A 497 12.65 23.84 -14.50
N GLY A 498 11.66 23.03 -14.89
CA GLY A 498 10.54 22.65 -14.04
C GLY A 498 10.86 21.61 -12.97
N LEU A 499 12.06 20.98 -13.01
CA LEU A 499 12.44 20.00 -12.01
C LEU A 499 12.56 20.62 -10.61
N ALA A 500 11.95 19.97 -9.63
CA ALA A 500 12.12 20.33 -8.23
C ALA A 500 13.61 20.33 -7.87
N TYR A 501 14.07 21.38 -7.19
CA TYR A 501 15.48 21.54 -6.75
C TYR A 501 16.50 21.88 -7.84
N ILE A 502 16.09 22.21 -9.09
CA ILE A 502 17.02 22.59 -10.16
C ILE A 502 17.90 23.79 -9.80
N SER A 503 17.48 24.62 -8.84
CA SER A 503 18.23 25.79 -8.39
C SER A 503 19.22 25.52 -7.23
N GLU A 504 19.27 24.30 -6.69
CA GLU A 504 20.12 23.97 -5.54
C GLU A 504 21.62 24.08 -5.85
N SER A 505 22.06 23.59 -7.02
CA SER A 505 23.44 23.75 -7.47
C SER A 505 23.64 25.15 -8.08
N LYS A 506 23.75 26.17 -7.23
CA LYS A 506 23.84 27.59 -7.63
C LYS A 506 24.84 27.87 -8.76
N LYS A 507 25.98 27.19 -8.78
CA LYS A 507 27.02 27.37 -9.81
C LYS A 507 26.56 26.82 -11.16
N LEU A 508 26.11 25.57 -11.19
CA LEU A 508 25.68 24.91 -12.42
C LEU A 508 24.37 25.52 -12.95
N TYR A 509 23.45 25.86 -12.05
CA TYR A 509 22.21 26.55 -12.41
C TYR A 509 22.47 27.91 -13.08
N LYS A 510 23.42 28.68 -12.54
CA LYS A 510 23.84 29.95 -13.16
C LYS A 510 24.48 29.73 -14.54
N GLU A 511 25.26 28.66 -14.71
CA GLU A 511 25.84 28.30 -16.01
C GLU A 511 24.75 28.02 -17.04
N LEU A 512 23.74 27.22 -16.66
CA LEU A 512 22.58 26.90 -17.49
C LEU A 512 21.80 28.17 -17.88
N ILE A 513 21.47 29.04 -16.91
CA ILE A 513 20.79 30.31 -17.19
C ILE A 513 21.59 31.17 -18.18
N ASN A 514 22.90 31.25 -18.01
CA ASN A 514 23.76 32.01 -18.92
C ASN A 514 23.76 31.42 -20.34
N ALA A 515 23.65 30.10 -20.47
CA ALA A 515 23.57 29.42 -21.76
C ALA A 515 22.25 29.68 -22.49
N VAL A 516 21.17 29.97 -21.76
CA VAL A 516 19.84 30.32 -22.31
C VAL A 516 19.75 31.79 -22.72
N GLN A 517 20.56 32.69 -22.13
CA GLN A 517 20.52 34.14 -22.42
C GLN A 517 20.47 34.51 -23.91
N PRO A 518 21.28 33.92 -24.81
CA PRO A 518 21.25 34.27 -26.24
C PRO A 518 19.91 33.99 -26.91
N SER A 519 19.11 33.08 -26.35
CA SER A 519 17.80 32.68 -26.86
C SER A 519 16.63 33.51 -26.29
N LEU A 520 16.88 34.47 -25.38
CA LEU A 520 15.83 35.31 -24.78
C LEU A 520 14.93 36.02 -25.80
N PRO A 521 15.42 36.58 -26.93
CA PRO A 521 14.54 37.17 -27.93
C PRO A 521 13.55 36.16 -28.52
N THR A 522 14.00 34.94 -28.80
CA THR A 522 13.15 33.85 -29.31
C THR A 522 12.17 33.36 -28.24
N ILE A 523 12.62 33.21 -26.99
CA ILE A 523 11.74 32.85 -25.86
C ILE A 523 10.66 33.94 -25.69
N MET A 524 11.01 35.22 -25.78
CA MET A 524 10.07 36.33 -25.69
C MET A 524 9.04 36.31 -26.83
N GLN A 525 9.47 35.98 -28.05
CA GLN A 525 8.56 35.79 -29.18
C GLN A 525 7.59 34.63 -28.92
N ASN A 526 8.09 33.48 -28.50
CA ASN A 526 7.29 32.29 -28.21
C ASN A 526 6.35 32.49 -27.01
N ALA A 527 6.70 33.33 -26.05
CA ALA A 527 5.81 33.70 -24.94
C ALA A 527 4.55 34.46 -25.42
N ASN A 528 4.57 35.01 -26.64
CA ASN A 528 3.41 35.61 -27.30
C ASN A 528 2.70 34.65 -28.28
N ASP A 529 3.10 33.37 -28.37
CA ASP A 529 2.48 32.41 -29.29
C ASP A 529 0.98 32.26 -29.00
N ALA A 530 0.22 31.88 -30.03
CA ALA A 530 -1.22 31.62 -29.90
C ALA A 530 -1.49 30.26 -29.23
N ASP A 531 -0.55 29.32 -29.33
CA ASP A 531 -0.59 28.06 -28.61
C ASP A 531 -0.20 28.29 -27.14
N ASP A 532 -1.14 28.04 -26.22
CA ASP A 532 -0.92 28.25 -24.79
C ASP A 532 0.21 27.35 -24.25
N GLY A 533 0.41 26.12 -24.76
CA GLY A 533 1.51 25.27 -24.31
C GLY A 533 2.87 25.90 -24.60
N VAL A 534 3.06 26.41 -25.82
CA VAL A 534 4.29 27.12 -26.22
C VAL A 534 4.46 28.42 -25.41
N ALA A 535 3.37 29.18 -25.25
CA ALA A 535 3.40 30.44 -24.52
C ALA A 535 3.78 30.24 -23.05
N LEU A 536 3.13 29.31 -22.34
CA LEU A 536 3.36 29.05 -20.92
C LEU A 536 4.78 28.53 -20.64
N ALA A 537 5.26 27.57 -21.45
CA ALA A 537 6.63 27.07 -21.33
C ALA A 537 7.66 28.21 -21.51
N SER A 538 7.42 29.07 -22.48
CA SER A 538 8.28 30.22 -22.76
C SER A 538 8.21 31.29 -21.65
N GLN A 539 7.03 31.52 -21.07
CA GLN A 539 6.87 32.41 -19.91
C GLN A 539 7.70 31.93 -18.71
N TYR A 540 7.74 30.62 -18.45
CA TYR A 540 8.56 30.08 -17.37
C TYR A 540 10.06 30.23 -17.65
N LEU A 541 10.50 29.96 -18.88
CA LEU A 541 11.89 30.18 -19.28
C LEU A 541 12.28 31.67 -19.21
N LEU A 542 11.35 32.60 -19.50
CA LEU A 542 11.55 34.03 -19.28
C LEU A 542 11.70 34.37 -17.80
N LEU A 543 10.92 33.75 -16.91
CA LEU A 543 11.10 33.93 -15.48
C LEU A 543 12.52 33.52 -15.07
N GLU A 544 12.97 32.33 -15.46
CA GLU A 544 14.26 31.82 -14.97
C GLU A 544 15.47 32.49 -15.60
N ALA A 545 15.47 32.66 -16.93
CA ALA A 545 16.59 33.26 -17.64
C ALA A 545 16.46 34.79 -17.75
N GLY A 546 15.24 35.32 -17.91
CA GLY A 546 14.97 36.73 -18.15
C GLY A 546 14.77 37.58 -16.88
N ARG A 547 14.81 37.02 -15.66
CA ARG A 547 14.49 37.78 -14.42
C ARG A 547 15.24 39.08 -14.17
N ASN A 548 16.42 39.26 -14.77
CA ASN A 548 17.22 40.48 -14.61
C ASN A 548 16.99 41.51 -15.73
N THR A 549 16.05 41.27 -16.65
CA THR A 549 15.73 42.18 -17.75
C THR A 549 14.40 42.92 -17.48
N PRO A 550 14.35 44.25 -17.61
CA PRO A 550 13.11 45.02 -17.42
C PRO A 550 11.97 44.59 -18.36
N GLU A 551 12.32 44.08 -19.54
CA GLU A 551 11.38 43.61 -20.56
C GLU A 551 10.55 42.41 -20.07
N THR A 552 11.13 41.55 -19.23
CA THR A 552 10.44 40.38 -18.65
C THR A 552 9.33 40.81 -17.70
N GLU A 553 9.63 41.75 -16.80
CA GLU A 553 8.61 42.30 -15.89
C GLU A 553 7.48 42.98 -16.67
N ALA A 554 7.83 43.84 -17.63
CA ALA A 554 6.86 44.54 -18.47
C ALA A 554 5.99 43.57 -19.29
N PHE A 555 6.59 42.46 -19.75
CA PHE A 555 5.87 41.39 -20.42
C PHE A 555 4.82 40.78 -19.49
N PHE A 556 5.20 40.29 -18.30
CA PHE A 556 4.24 39.62 -17.42
C PHE A 556 3.11 40.54 -16.99
N ILE A 557 3.42 41.81 -16.63
CA ILE A 557 2.39 42.81 -16.28
C ILE A 557 1.35 42.94 -17.39
N ARG A 558 1.79 43.09 -18.64
CA ARG A 558 0.89 43.17 -19.79
C ARG A 558 0.10 41.87 -19.95
N GLU A 559 0.75 40.74 -19.81
CA GLU A 559 0.18 39.43 -20.15
C GLU A 559 -0.95 38.99 -19.21
N TRP A 560 -0.82 39.24 -17.91
CA TRP A 560 -1.89 38.88 -16.96
C TRP A 560 -3.07 39.86 -16.97
N GLN A 561 -2.84 41.12 -17.34
CA GLN A 561 -3.86 42.17 -17.45
C GLN A 561 -4.69 42.08 -18.74
N ARG A 562 -4.20 41.34 -19.75
CA ARG A 562 -4.91 41.11 -21.01
C ARG A 562 -6.09 40.17 -20.82
N THR A 563 -7.28 40.73 -20.73
CA THR A 563 -8.52 39.96 -20.51
C THR A 563 -8.98 39.16 -21.73
N ASP A 564 -8.38 39.38 -22.89
CA ASP A 564 -8.52 38.54 -24.10
C ASP A 564 -7.75 37.22 -24.00
N ASN A 565 -6.76 37.12 -23.11
CA ASN A 565 -6.03 35.88 -22.85
C ASN A 565 -6.88 34.88 -22.06
N THR A 566 -6.57 33.59 -22.21
CA THR A 566 -7.21 32.52 -21.43
C THR A 566 -6.97 32.72 -19.93
N THR A 567 -7.90 32.22 -19.11
CA THR A 567 -7.79 32.28 -17.64
C THR A 567 -6.46 31.71 -17.15
N LEU A 568 -6.05 30.56 -17.69
CA LEU A 568 -4.80 29.90 -17.35
C LEU A 568 -3.59 30.78 -17.69
N ARG A 569 -3.54 31.34 -18.91
CA ARG A 569 -2.45 32.22 -19.33
C ARG A 569 -2.30 33.46 -18.47
N ARG A 570 -3.43 34.07 -18.08
CA ARG A 570 -3.44 35.20 -17.15
C ARG A 570 -2.92 34.81 -15.77
N ALA A 571 -3.42 33.69 -15.23
CA ALA A 571 -3.00 33.19 -13.93
C ALA A 571 -1.51 32.82 -13.90
N TYR A 572 -1.01 32.16 -14.95
CA TYR A 572 0.40 31.79 -15.10
C TYR A 572 1.31 33.01 -15.14
N ALA A 573 0.96 34.03 -15.92
CA ALA A 573 1.70 35.29 -15.97
C ALA A 573 1.68 36.04 -14.64
N ALA A 574 0.56 36.04 -13.91
CA ALA A 574 0.47 36.62 -12.57
C ALA A 574 1.35 35.86 -11.56
N PHE A 575 1.36 34.52 -11.64
CA PHE A 575 2.21 33.69 -10.81
C PHE A 575 3.69 33.95 -11.09
N ALA A 576 4.08 33.95 -12.37
CA ALA A 576 5.44 34.22 -12.81
C ALA A 576 5.92 35.62 -12.38
N LEU A 577 5.05 36.64 -12.44
CA LEU A 577 5.36 37.98 -11.95
C LEU A 577 5.56 38.01 -10.43
N GLY A 578 4.72 37.31 -9.68
CA GLY A 578 4.87 37.19 -8.24
C GLY A 578 6.18 36.52 -7.85
N ASP A 579 6.49 35.39 -8.49
CA ASP A 579 7.73 34.67 -8.26
C ASP A 579 8.96 35.48 -8.70
N LEU A 580 8.88 36.24 -9.81
CA LEU A 580 9.90 37.20 -10.21
C LEU A 580 10.22 38.19 -9.09
N TYR A 581 9.19 38.78 -8.45
CA TYR A 581 9.40 39.69 -7.33
C TYR A 581 9.96 38.99 -6.09
N ILE A 582 9.61 37.73 -5.84
CA ILE A 582 10.19 36.93 -4.75
C ILE A 582 11.68 36.64 -5.03
N GLN A 583 12.01 36.09 -6.19
CA GLN A 583 13.37 35.74 -6.61
C GLN A 583 14.30 36.96 -6.63
N THR A 584 13.79 38.13 -7.05
CA THR A 584 14.54 39.39 -7.10
C THR A 584 14.48 40.20 -5.79
N LYS A 585 13.85 39.67 -4.73
CA LYS A 585 13.69 40.29 -3.41
C LYS A 585 12.96 41.63 -3.41
N GLN A 586 12.01 41.80 -4.33
CA GLN A 586 11.15 42.99 -4.49
C GLN A 586 9.75 42.79 -3.86
N HIS A 587 9.66 42.10 -2.73
CA HIS A 587 8.37 41.80 -2.07
C HIS A 587 7.43 43.02 -1.89
N PRO A 588 7.91 44.21 -1.44
CA PRO A 588 7.03 45.37 -1.28
C PRO A 588 6.41 45.84 -2.60
N LYS A 589 7.14 45.70 -3.71
CA LYS A 589 6.64 46.06 -5.05
C LYS A 589 5.52 45.11 -5.46
N GLY A 590 5.73 43.80 -5.28
CA GLY A 590 4.71 42.78 -5.54
C GLY A 590 3.44 42.99 -4.73
N ILE A 591 3.56 43.29 -3.43
CA ILE A 591 2.41 43.59 -2.56
C ILE A 591 1.62 44.80 -3.10
N THR A 592 2.30 45.90 -3.43
CA THR A 592 1.64 47.09 -4.00
C THR A 592 0.92 46.77 -5.31
N VAL A 593 1.57 46.07 -6.24
CA VAL A 593 0.99 45.73 -7.55
C VAL A 593 -0.22 44.81 -7.41
N PHE A 594 -0.15 43.79 -6.55
CA PHE A 594 -1.20 42.79 -6.45
C PHE A 594 -2.35 43.15 -5.52
N THR A 595 -2.15 44.03 -4.54
CA THR A 595 -3.24 44.42 -3.61
C THR A 595 -4.39 45.13 -4.34
N GLU A 596 -4.06 46.08 -5.22
CA GLU A 596 -5.06 46.80 -6.01
C GLU A 596 -5.75 45.86 -7.02
N ALA A 597 -4.96 45.00 -7.66
CA ALA A 597 -5.45 44.01 -8.62
C ALA A 597 -6.42 43.00 -7.97
N PHE A 598 -6.07 42.49 -6.79
CA PHE A 598 -6.86 41.50 -6.06
C PHE A 598 -8.26 42.02 -5.72
N ALA A 599 -8.37 43.30 -5.34
CA ALA A 599 -9.67 43.91 -5.03
C ALA A 599 -10.60 44.01 -6.26
N ALA A 600 -10.04 44.11 -7.47
CA ALA A 600 -10.79 44.27 -8.72
C ALA A 600 -10.98 42.96 -9.50
N GLU A 601 -10.18 41.92 -9.23
CA GLU A 601 -10.20 40.67 -9.96
C GLU A 601 -11.44 39.83 -9.61
N THR A 602 -12.09 39.30 -10.65
CA THR A 602 -13.32 38.50 -10.55
C THR A 602 -13.12 37.07 -11.00
N ASN A 603 -12.06 36.78 -11.75
CA ASN A 603 -11.71 35.43 -12.13
C ASN A 603 -11.12 34.68 -10.91
N THR A 604 -11.76 33.57 -10.54
CA THR A 604 -11.42 32.79 -9.34
C THR A 604 -9.98 32.32 -9.31
N LEU A 605 -9.47 31.76 -10.42
CA LEU A 605 -8.09 31.27 -10.49
C LEU A 605 -7.08 32.41 -10.40
N VAL A 606 -7.26 33.48 -11.17
CA VAL A 606 -6.32 34.63 -11.14
C VAL A 606 -6.32 35.26 -9.76
N ARG A 607 -7.51 35.45 -9.15
CA ARG A 607 -7.67 35.99 -7.81
C ARG A 607 -7.00 35.10 -6.75
N LEU A 608 -7.13 33.79 -6.86
CA LEU A 608 -6.43 32.83 -6.00
C LEU A 608 -4.90 32.95 -6.13
N VAL A 609 -4.37 33.02 -7.35
CA VAL A 609 -2.93 33.23 -7.58
C VAL A 609 -2.44 34.53 -6.96
N LEU A 610 -3.20 35.63 -7.11
CA LEU A 610 -2.87 36.90 -6.47
C LEU A 610 -2.83 36.76 -4.93
N ALA A 611 -3.81 36.09 -4.33
CA ALA A 611 -3.82 35.83 -2.88
C ALA A 611 -2.61 34.98 -2.44
N ILE A 612 -2.26 33.94 -3.19
CA ILE A 612 -1.07 33.10 -2.93
C ILE A 612 0.19 33.97 -2.86
N GLN A 613 0.39 34.82 -3.86
CA GLN A 613 1.56 35.69 -3.96
C GLN A 613 1.58 36.75 -2.85
N LEU A 614 0.43 37.36 -2.55
CA LEU A 614 0.28 38.34 -1.47
C LEU A 614 0.58 37.73 -0.11
N VAL A 615 0.02 36.56 0.20
CA VAL A 615 0.25 35.86 1.48
C VAL A 615 1.71 35.41 1.60
N THR A 616 2.29 34.88 0.52
CA THR A 616 3.70 34.45 0.51
C THR A 616 4.66 35.62 0.72
N ALA A 617 4.38 36.78 0.10
CA ALA A 617 5.19 37.98 0.22
C ALA A 617 5.04 38.65 1.61
N ALA A 618 3.82 38.79 2.12
CA ALA A 618 3.52 39.48 3.38
C ALA A 618 3.77 38.61 4.63
N LYS A 619 3.73 37.28 4.49
CA LYS A 619 3.94 36.32 5.59
C LYS A 619 3.01 36.62 6.77
N LYS A 620 3.57 36.92 7.94
CA LYS A 620 2.83 37.23 9.18
C LYS A 620 1.99 38.51 9.10
N GLU A 621 2.24 39.36 8.10
CA GLU A 621 1.53 40.61 7.86
C GLU A 621 0.43 40.45 6.79
N ALA A 622 0.11 39.22 6.38
CA ALA A 622 -0.93 38.95 5.40
C ALA A 622 -2.30 39.46 5.87
N ASP A 623 -3.01 40.17 4.98
CA ASP A 623 -4.35 40.69 5.24
C ASP A 623 -5.36 39.54 5.37
N ALA A 624 -6.35 39.72 6.26
CA ALA A 624 -7.40 38.74 6.53
C ALA A 624 -8.21 38.38 5.26
N ILE A 625 -8.38 39.33 4.32
CA ILE A 625 -9.14 39.09 3.09
C ILE A 625 -8.38 38.14 2.15
N TRP A 626 -7.05 38.24 2.06
CA TRP A 626 -6.25 37.32 1.25
C TRP A 626 -6.28 35.91 1.83
N LEU A 627 -6.21 35.81 3.16
CA LEU A 627 -6.32 34.54 3.86
C LEU A 627 -7.69 33.89 3.67
N ALA A 628 -8.76 34.68 3.68
CA ALA A 628 -10.11 34.20 3.42
C ALA A 628 -10.25 33.60 2.00
N GLU A 629 -9.57 34.16 1.00
CA GLU A 629 -9.54 33.60 -0.36
C GLU A 629 -8.87 32.21 -0.38
N LEU A 630 -7.70 32.06 0.25
CA LEU A 630 -7.01 30.76 0.32
C LEU A 630 -7.84 29.71 1.07
N ILE A 631 -8.50 30.13 2.15
CA ILE A 631 -9.40 29.26 2.91
C ILE A 631 -10.60 28.84 2.06
N GLY A 632 -11.20 29.76 1.30
CA GLY A 632 -12.30 29.44 0.40
C GLY A 632 -11.91 28.35 -0.61
N ALA A 633 -10.75 28.52 -1.27
CA ALA A 633 -10.23 27.54 -2.23
C ALA A 633 -9.83 26.19 -1.59
N LEU A 634 -9.43 26.18 -0.31
CA LEU A 634 -9.21 24.94 0.43
C LEU A 634 -10.49 24.14 0.65
N THR A 635 -11.62 24.84 0.84
CA THR A 635 -12.92 24.22 1.10
C THR A 635 -13.69 23.83 -0.15
N ASP A 636 -13.41 24.52 -1.26
CA ASP A 636 -14.05 24.31 -2.56
C ASP A 636 -13.00 24.39 -3.68
N PRO A 637 -12.14 23.37 -3.81
CA PRO A 637 -11.06 23.36 -4.79
C PRO A 637 -11.57 23.19 -6.23
N GLU A 638 -12.76 22.59 -6.41
CA GLU A 638 -13.32 22.25 -7.73
C GLU A 638 -13.43 23.48 -8.65
N ALA A 639 -13.63 24.67 -8.07
CA ALA A 639 -13.70 25.92 -8.81
C ALA A 639 -12.40 26.30 -9.55
N VAL A 640 -11.25 25.73 -9.18
CA VAL A 640 -9.93 26.06 -9.73
C VAL A 640 -9.08 24.84 -10.11
N ASP A 641 -9.43 23.64 -9.64
CA ASP A 641 -8.57 22.44 -9.63
C ASP A 641 -7.90 22.13 -10.97
N GLU A 642 -8.68 21.98 -12.04
CA GLU A 642 -8.17 21.57 -13.36
C GLU A 642 -7.11 22.55 -13.92
N ASN A 643 -7.29 23.85 -13.68
CA ASN A 643 -6.36 24.87 -14.17
C ASN A 643 -5.25 25.16 -13.17
N PHE A 644 -5.46 24.93 -11.88
CA PHE A 644 -4.42 25.08 -10.87
C PHE A 644 -3.31 24.06 -11.07
N TYR A 645 -3.65 22.80 -11.38
CA TYR A 645 -2.64 21.76 -11.64
C TYR A 645 -1.73 22.12 -12.83
N LYS A 646 -2.22 22.87 -13.81
CA LYS A 646 -1.41 23.38 -14.95
C LYS A 646 -0.40 24.46 -14.55
N LEU A 647 -0.38 24.89 -13.28
CA LEU A 647 0.66 25.74 -12.68
C LEU A 647 1.82 24.95 -12.07
N GLN A 648 1.91 23.64 -12.33
CA GLN A 648 2.91 22.69 -11.81
C GLN A 648 4.35 23.26 -11.72
N PRO A 649 4.89 24.02 -12.69
CA PRO A 649 6.26 24.55 -12.58
C PRO A 649 6.49 25.48 -11.37
N PHE A 650 5.43 26.03 -10.79
CA PHE A 650 5.49 26.85 -9.58
C PHE A 650 5.04 26.12 -8.33
N ILE A 651 4.08 25.20 -8.48
CA ILE A 651 3.45 24.51 -7.36
C ILE A 651 4.00 23.10 -7.13
N GLY A 652 4.90 22.61 -7.96
CA GLY A 652 5.36 21.22 -7.93
C GLY A 652 4.21 20.24 -8.18
N ASP A 653 4.31 19.05 -7.59
CA ASP A 653 3.26 18.02 -7.68
C ASP A 653 2.14 18.20 -6.63
N PHE A 654 2.10 19.36 -5.95
CA PHE A 654 1.10 19.65 -4.94
C PHE A 654 -0.25 19.96 -5.58
N ASP A 655 -1.31 19.36 -5.06
CA ASP A 655 -2.67 19.77 -5.42
C ASP A 655 -3.02 21.14 -4.80
N VAL A 656 -4.20 21.68 -5.14
CA VAL A 656 -4.67 22.97 -4.63
C VAL A 656 -4.57 23.01 -3.09
N GLN A 657 -5.07 22.00 -2.40
CA GLN A 657 -5.13 22.00 -0.95
C GLN A 657 -3.76 21.88 -0.31
N GLU A 658 -2.93 20.96 -0.81
CA GLU A 658 -1.57 20.76 -0.30
C GLU A 658 -0.73 22.05 -0.42
N TYR A 659 -0.79 22.67 -1.61
CA TYR A 659 -0.05 23.90 -1.85
C TYR A 659 -0.57 25.05 -0.98
N LEU A 660 -1.89 25.21 -0.88
CA LEU A 660 -2.48 26.27 -0.06
C LEU A 660 -2.19 26.10 1.43
N LEU A 661 -2.13 24.86 1.93
CA LEU A 661 -1.69 24.57 3.30
C LEU A 661 -0.24 24.99 3.54
N MET A 662 0.66 24.75 2.57
CA MET A 662 2.03 25.25 2.64
C MET A 662 2.08 26.78 2.68
N VAL A 663 1.31 27.45 1.81
CA VAL A 663 1.24 28.92 1.75
C VAL A 663 0.71 29.50 3.07
N LEU A 664 -0.36 28.94 3.62
CA LEU A 664 -0.93 29.37 4.91
C LEU A 664 0.01 29.11 6.10
N GLY A 665 0.88 28.09 6.01
CA GLY A 665 1.96 27.87 6.96
C GLY A 665 2.88 29.09 7.12
N TYR A 666 3.03 29.92 6.08
CA TYR A 666 3.77 31.18 6.15
C TYR A 666 2.98 32.33 6.79
N ALA A 667 1.64 32.25 6.84
CA ALA A 667 0.75 33.35 7.19
C ALA A 667 0.54 33.57 8.70
N ASN A 668 0.39 32.49 9.51
CA ASN A 668 0.38 32.43 10.98
C ASN A 668 -0.47 31.22 11.44
N PRO A 669 0.03 30.32 12.32
CA PRO A 669 -0.71 29.16 12.85
C PRO A 669 -2.09 29.47 13.48
N ASP A 670 -2.25 30.65 14.09
CA ASP A 670 -3.50 31.02 14.78
C ASP A 670 -4.68 31.22 13.81
N VAL A 671 -4.39 31.70 12.59
CA VAL A 671 -5.42 31.86 11.54
C VAL A 671 -5.79 30.51 10.97
N LEU A 672 -4.81 29.65 10.73
CA LEU A 672 -5.03 28.29 10.24
C LEU A 672 -5.86 27.47 11.25
N GLN A 673 -5.57 27.57 12.55
CA GLN A 673 -6.34 26.88 13.59
C GLN A 673 -7.83 27.29 13.61
N LYS A 674 -8.15 28.56 13.33
CA LYS A 674 -9.54 29.06 13.30
C LYS A 674 -10.33 28.56 12.09
N ASN A 675 -9.64 28.11 11.04
CA ASN A 675 -10.24 27.76 9.76
C ASN A 675 -9.94 26.32 9.33
N ILE A 676 -9.38 25.48 10.22
CA ILE A 676 -9.01 24.09 9.93
C ILE A 676 -10.23 23.15 9.90
N GLU A 677 -11.39 23.60 10.39
CA GLU A 677 -12.57 22.74 10.56
C GLU A 677 -13.09 22.12 9.26
N PRO A 678 -13.25 22.87 8.15
CA PRO A 678 -13.68 22.26 6.88
C PRO A 678 -12.68 21.22 6.35
N ILE A 679 -11.38 21.41 6.60
CA ILE A 679 -10.34 20.45 6.19
C ILE A 679 -10.52 19.12 6.94
N ILE A 680 -10.87 19.19 8.23
CA ILE A 680 -11.19 18.00 9.02
C ILE A 680 -12.44 17.30 8.49
N GLU A 681 -13.44 18.04 8.01
CA GLU A 681 -14.69 17.48 7.49
C GLU A 681 -14.49 16.71 6.18
N ILE A 682 -13.67 17.23 5.26
CA ILE A 682 -13.44 16.56 3.97
C ILE A 682 -12.45 15.40 4.07
N MET A 683 -11.58 15.38 5.10
CA MET A 683 -10.47 14.44 5.20
C MET A 683 -10.87 12.95 5.05
N PRO A 684 -11.97 12.43 5.65
CA PRO A 684 -12.35 11.03 5.44
C PRO A 684 -12.91 10.70 4.05
N SER A 685 -13.23 11.71 3.25
CA SER A 685 -13.88 11.54 1.93
C SER A 685 -12.93 11.63 0.75
N VAL A 686 -11.70 12.12 0.96
CA VAL A 686 -10.67 12.21 -0.09
C VAL A 686 -9.89 10.91 -0.21
N GLY A 687 -9.22 10.69 -1.34
CA GLY A 687 -8.39 9.48 -1.57
C GLY A 687 -7.14 9.41 -0.68
N MET A 688 -6.61 8.19 -0.47
CA MET A 688 -5.56 7.87 0.51
C MET A 688 -4.37 8.84 0.53
N LEU A 689 -3.76 9.14 -0.62
CA LEU A 689 -2.62 10.08 -0.69
C LEU A 689 -2.97 11.46 -0.12
N LYS A 690 -4.17 11.96 -0.44
CA LYS A 690 -4.65 13.25 0.07
C LYS A 690 -4.94 13.18 1.57
N GLN A 691 -5.49 12.06 2.05
CA GLN A 691 -5.74 11.87 3.48
C GLN A 691 -4.45 12.00 4.29
N GLU A 692 -3.33 11.48 3.81
CA GLU A 692 -2.04 11.60 4.48
C GLU A 692 -1.57 13.05 4.63
N THR A 693 -1.67 13.85 3.56
CA THR A 693 -1.26 15.25 3.60
C THR A 693 -2.18 16.07 4.50
N LEU A 694 -3.50 15.85 4.42
CA LEU A 694 -4.45 16.49 5.31
C LEU A 694 -4.23 16.09 6.77
N LEU A 695 -3.93 14.82 7.06
CA LEU A 695 -3.59 14.35 8.41
C LEU A 695 -2.35 15.09 8.93
N ARG A 696 -1.25 15.16 8.15
CA ARG A 696 -0.04 15.91 8.54
C ARG A 696 -0.35 17.37 8.83
N ALA A 697 -1.12 18.02 7.96
CA ALA A 697 -1.48 19.42 8.12
C ALA A 697 -2.33 19.65 9.38
N VAL A 698 -3.44 18.92 9.53
CA VAL A 698 -4.32 19.00 10.70
C VAL A 698 -3.54 18.70 11.98
N PHE A 699 -2.66 17.70 11.99
CA PHE A 699 -1.85 17.35 13.16
C PHE A 699 -0.79 18.38 13.49
N SER A 700 -0.13 18.96 12.48
CA SER A 700 0.84 20.04 12.67
C SER A 700 0.22 21.29 13.29
N VAL A 701 -1.07 21.54 13.05
CA VAL A 701 -1.81 22.69 13.59
C VAL A 701 -2.36 22.39 14.98
N LEU A 702 -3.03 21.24 15.14
CA LEU A 702 -3.80 20.94 16.35
C LEU A 702 -3.02 20.18 17.42
N PHE A 703 -2.00 19.41 17.03
CA PHE A 703 -1.31 18.43 17.88
C PHE A 703 0.22 18.60 17.91
N GLN A 704 0.77 19.71 17.40
CA GLN A 704 2.22 19.99 17.38
C GLN A 704 2.91 19.83 18.74
N LYS A 705 2.21 20.17 19.83
CA LYS A 705 2.73 20.10 21.20
C LYS A 705 2.09 18.90 21.91
N ARG A 706 2.89 18.09 22.61
CA ARG A 706 2.41 16.96 23.43
C ARG A 706 1.37 17.36 24.49
N SER A 707 1.37 18.63 24.92
CA SER A 707 0.33 19.17 25.83
C SER A 707 -1.06 19.20 25.20
N ALA A 708 -1.19 19.18 23.86
CA ALA A 708 -2.47 19.13 23.16
C ALA A 708 -3.30 17.89 23.55
N LEU A 709 -2.64 16.77 23.85
CA LEU A 709 -3.29 15.52 24.24
C LEU A 709 -3.85 15.56 25.67
N LYS A 710 -3.43 16.54 26.49
CA LYS A 710 -3.94 16.73 27.85
C LYS A 710 -5.25 17.52 27.88
N SER A 711 -5.60 18.21 26.79
CA SER A 711 -6.80 19.03 26.67
C SER A 711 -7.37 18.94 25.25
N ILE A 712 -8.32 18.01 25.09
CA ILE A 712 -9.02 17.76 23.83
C ILE A 712 -10.14 18.80 23.68
N THR A 713 -9.87 19.84 22.90
CA THR A 713 -10.86 20.85 22.50
C THR A 713 -11.88 20.26 21.52
N PRO A 714 -13.04 20.90 21.28
CA PRO A 714 -14.03 20.40 20.31
C PRO A 714 -13.44 20.14 18.91
N ILE A 715 -12.59 21.05 18.42
CA ILE A 715 -11.94 20.89 17.11
C ILE A 715 -10.92 19.74 17.09
N ARG A 716 -10.17 19.53 18.19
CA ARG A 716 -9.27 18.37 18.33
C ARG A 716 -10.04 17.07 18.39
N LYS A 717 -11.18 17.05 19.08
CA LYS A 717 -12.07 15.89 19.10
C LYS A 717 -12.51 15.54 17.67
N LYS A 718 -12.98 16.52 16.92
CA LYS A 718 -13.38 16.34 15.51
C LYS A 718 -12.24 15.77 14.66
N ALA A 719 -11.04 16.33 14.79
CA ALA A 719 -9.85 15.84 14.08
C ALA A 719 -9.50 14.39 14.42
N LEU A 720 -9.55 13.99 15.69
CA LEU A 720 -9.28 12.61 16.12
C LEU A 720 -10.32 11.62 15.58
N LEU A 721 -11.59 12.03 15.53
CA LEU A 721 -12.66 11.19 14.99
C LEU A 721 -12.53 11.01 13.48
N ALA A 722 -12.24 12.08 12.75
CA ALA A 722 -11.99 12.02 11.31
C ALA A 722 -10.73 11.18 11.00
N ALA A 723 -9.65 11.32 11.79
CA ALA A 723 -8.46 10.48 11.66
C ALA A 723 -8.74 9.00 11.97
N ALA A 724 -9.64 8.70 12.92
CA ALA A 724 -10.06 7.34 13.19
C ALA A 724 -10.85 6.73 12.03
N GLU A 725 -11.67 7.53 11.34
CA GLU A 725 -12.38 7.10 10.14
C GLU A 725 -11.42 6.78 8.99
N VAL A 726 -10.42 7.63 8.76
CA VAL A 726 -9.32 7.36 7.81
C VAL A 726 -8.59 6.06 8.16
N ALA A 727 -8.24 5.86 9.44
CA ALA A 727 -7.57 4.65 9.89
C ALA A 727 -8.43 3.38 9.72
N ASP A 728 -9.75 3.49 9.80
CA ASP A 728 -10.65 2.37 9.48
C ASP A 728 -10.71 2.07 7.99
N GLN A 729 -10.71 3.09 7.13
CA GLN A 729 -10.74 2.93 5.68
C GLN A 729 -9.46 2.25 5.16
N HIS A 730 -8.32 2.53 5.78
CA HIS A 730 -7.01 2.08 5.30
C HIS A 730 -6.22 1.33 6.38
N LYS A 731 -6.50 0.04 6.58
CA LYS A 731 -5.70 -0.80 7.51
C LYS A 731 -4.21 -0.89 7.12
N ASN A 732 -3.89 -0.74 5.83
CA ASN A 732 -2.52 -0.72 5.31
C ASN A 732 -1.84 0.66 5.39
N LEU A 733 -2.46 1.66 6.03
CA LEU A 733 -1.81 2.94 6.37
C LEU A 733 -0.65 2.75 7.38
N LEU A 734 -0.22 1.51 7.63
CA LEU A 734 0.97 1.05 8.37
C LEU A 734 2.27 1.73 7.93
N ASN A 735 2.42 2.12 6.66
CA ASN A 735 3.56 2.94 6.22
C ASN A 735 3.50 4.39 6.74
N HIS A 736 2.37 4.80 7.32
CA HIS A 736 2.12 6.15 7.83
C HIS A 736 2.00 6.18 9.36
N LYS A 737 2.39 5.08 10.04
CA LYS A 737 2.65 5.08 11.49
C LYS A 737 3.52 6.29 11.88
N GLU A 738 4.49 6.63 11.04
CA GLU A 738 5.35 7.81 11.19
C GLU A 738 4.57 9.14 11.28
N ILE A 739 3.46 9.28 10.55
CA ILE A 739 2.60 10.49 10.62
C ILE A 739 2.06 10.62 12.04
N PHE A 740 1.35 9.59 12.53
CA PHE A 740 0.74 9.62 13.85
C PHE A 740 1.78 9.72 14.97
N GLU A 741 2.88 8.96 14.87
CA GLU A 741 3.95 8.94 15.87
C GLU A 741 4.70 10.27 15.96
N SER A 742 4.91 10.97 14.82
CA SER A 742 5.53 12.29 14.82
C SER A 742 4.75 13.33 15.65
N PHE A 743 3.45 13.08 15.88
CA PHE A 743 2.58 13.92 16.72
C PHE A 743 2.15 13.25 18.04
N ASN A 744 2.74 12.11 18.41
CA ASN A 744 2.39 11.33 19.61
C ASN A 744 0.94 10.82 19.63
N LEU A 745 0.35 10.58 18.46
CA LEU A 745 -1.00 10.04 18.32
C LEU A 745 -0.94 8.52 18.09
N PRO A 746 -1.94 7.75 18.56
CA PRO A 746 -2.07 6.35 18.16
C PRO A 746 -2.51 6.27 16.69
N HIS A 747 -2.06 5.25 15.96
CA HIS A 747 -2.48 4.98 14.58
C HIS A 747 -3.64 3.96 14.48
N ASP A 748 -4.12 3.47 15.63
CA ASP A 748 -5.27 2.57 15.73
C ASP A 748 -6.56 3.39 15.90
N SER A 749 -7.56 3.12 15.07
CA SER A 749 -8.82 3.87 15.03
C SER A 749 -9.58 3.81 16.36
N TYR A 750 -9.54 2.66 17.06
CA TYR A 750 -10.15 2.50 18.37
C TYR A 750 -9.47 3.37 19.43
N LYS A 751 -8.14 3.38 19.50
CA LYS A 751 -7.34 4.24 20.39
C LYS A 751 -7.56 5.73 20.07
N LEU A 752 -7.69 6.10 18.80
CA LEU A 752 -8.01 7.47 18.37
C LEU A 752 -9.39 7.92 18.89
N ARG A 753 -10.42 7.08 18.72
CA ARG A 753 -11.77 7.35 19.26
C ARG A 753 -11.76 7.46 20.79
N LYS A 754 -11.05 6.55 21.47
CA LYS A 754 -10.89 6.62 22.93
C LYS A 754 -10.22 7.91 23.40
N LEU A 755 -9.17 8.34 22.70
CA LEU A 755 -8.49 9.59 22.98
C LEU A 755 -9.41 10.81 22.73
N ALA A 756 -10.29 10.73 21.73
CA ALA A 756 -11.28 11.77 21.42
C ALA A 756 -12.34 11.94 22.52
N ASP A 757 -12.63 10.89 23.30
CA ASP A 757 -13.59 10.91 24.40
C ASP A 757 -13.00 11.36 25.74
N GLY A 758 -11.67 11.51 25.83
CA GLY A 758 -10.98 12.02 27.02
C GLY A 758 -9.55 11.50 27.11
N PRO A 759 -8.68 12.13 27.92
CA PRO A 759 -7.28 11.73 28.02
C PRO A 759 -7.17 10.29 28.52
N MET A 760 -6.57 9.41 27.72
CA MET A 760 -6.03 8.15 28.24
C MET A 760 -4.91 8.47 29.24
N ALA A 761 -4.83 7.71 30.32
CA ALA A 761 -3.57 7.54 31.02
C ALA A 761 -2.63 6.81 30.04
N LEU A 762 -1.85 7.59 29.27
CA LEU A 762 -0.79 7.13 28.39
C LEU A 762 0.31 6.42 29.18
#